data_AF-A0A645ADW2-F1
#
_entry.id   AF-A0A645ADW2-F1
#
_cell.length_a   1.000
_cell.length_b   1.000
_cell.length_c   1.000
_cell.angle_alpha   90.00
_cell.angle_beta   90.00
_cell.angle_gamma   90.00
#
_symmetry.space_group_name_H-M   'P 1'
#
loop_
_entity.id
_entity.type
_entity.pdbx_description
1 polymer ?
#
loop_
_entity_poly.entity_id
_entity_poly.type
_entity_poly.pdbx_seq_one_letter_code
_entity_poly.pdbx_strand_id
1 'polypeptide(L)'
;MINATAGQYVDQDSISSDYYIRTEGGINIPQLIKDYADEVIKKDTDQADQYYFDFLQYVLEIQQDSYRSGFKIWQHSLEWIDKKSFRLGNIFFGNPNERSTTEPIQQYYIFFCPLFNAINRNDEADEVYFDVAGLSNEFKETICLYGAAKAKHGSAPTNQKQLFSSQIDEYQRKAIALFDKEFTDKTKVIYKGDSKSLKSFPLPGEGSTKEMIFRSVAAKVLNKTFNDKYPHYPAFSDLLQPLTKENFDGRIKAALKKITSISQPNRDGEAILSGLGLWSGQSIVSDNSKYAESIKKKMKEVGSGAVLNRSDIIWAHYAPANLWYSVDYNIDYQLEFIVLSALAYKGDIEINWSGSKNLSATNIETILSLSEDDFFTFQHIKQPQGIPVKHLKALFSCLGLPDYTSELEKPETISKIITEAKTKAELAVKTKAILNQGLKCRNVSLLSDEDVAKMKTELDALASILDSIQSYNSYGKLKAFKFTEDELNNAFKAYPYCVLVDKLKEKAEKFEHLVGYLYTAQSYVVEAEKPLFDDIKSAIDSLPLVVASSKDADIKKYEALLNSLIDRYADYYLTQYTRCRLSKQDDLAKVRIVGSENKRICDIIKDSEFITATEYQNWVNSITSLREADASLTKAKVLKEPYHDFNPREYYGKPSFNIFQLEEQLETILEKWTSAMRSVFKDPSVQENMDILETNDKKLVEDFRSGKVDLTAENAVKLRNLIAQFAQGIDKVEITMDDIRSI
;
A
#
# COMPACT_ATOMS: atom_id res chain seq x y z
N MET A 1 83.46 31.37 50.34
CA MET A 1 82.34 32.19 50.86
C MET A 1 81.67 32.80 49.64
N ILE A 2 80.39 32.61 49.31
CA ILE A 2 79.15 32.29 50.01
C ILE A 2 78.45 31.16 49.22
N ASN A 3 78.04 30.07 49.87
CA ASN A 3 77.50 28.88 49.19
C ASN A 3 76.19 28.37 49.84
N ALA A 4 75.33 29.29 50.33
CA ALA A 4 74.12 28.86 51.06
C ALA A 4 72.87 29.75 50.91
N THR A 5 72.83 30.75 50.02
CA THR A 5 71.69 31.69 49.96
C THR A 5 71.32 32.19 48.56
N ALA A 6 71.77 31.53 47.50
CA ALA A 6 71.23 31.79 46.17
C ALA A 6 69.75 31.38 46.14
N GLY A 7 68.87 32.33 45.79
CA GLY A 7 67.41 32.13 45.76
C GLY A 7 66.67 32.54 47.04
N GLN A 8 67.24 32.44 48.24
CA GLN A 8 66.51 32.83 49.47
C GLN A 8 66.46 34.35 49.72
N TYR A 9 67.54 35.07 49.36
CA TYR A 9 67.66 36.50 49.65
C TYR A 9 68.14 37.33 48.44
N VAL A 10 68.48 36.68 47.32
CA VAL A 10 69.02 37.34 46.13
C VAL A 10 68.33 36.80 44.89
N ASP A 11 67.70 37.67 44.10
CA ASP A 11 67.15 37.40 42.76
C ASP A 11 68.12 37.92 41.69
N GLN A 12 68.22 37.23 40.55
CA GLN A 12 69.02 37.66 39.41
C GLN A 12 68.11 38.06 38.24
N ASP A 13 68.30 39.27 37.70
CA ASP A 13 67.54 39.73 36.55
C ASP A 13 67.96 38.97 35.28
N SER A 14 66.98 38.37 34.62
CA SER A 14 67.18 37.52 33.45
C SER A 14 67.67 38.25 32.19
N ILE A 15 67.61 39.58 32.15
CA ILE A 15 68.01 40.43 31.03
C ILE A 15 69.33 41.17 31.35
N SER A 16 69.48 41.72 32.56
CA SER A 16 70.64 42.55 32.92
C SER A 16 71.77 41.82 33.64
N SER A 17 71.54 40.58 34.10
CA SER A 17 72.47 39.82 34.96
C SER A 17 72.78 40.46 36.32
N ASP A 18 72.05 41.50 36.73
CA ASP A 18 72.21 42.16 38.02
C ASP A 18 71.55 41.34 39.15
N TYR A 19 72.14 41.43 40.35
CA TYR A 19 71.67 40.73 41.55
C TYR A 19 70.97 41.71 42.50
N TYR A 20 69.73 41.40 42.89
CA TYR A 20 68.89 42.22 43.78
C TYR A 20 68.62 41.50 45.11
N ILE A 21 68.67 42.23 46.23
CA ILE A 21 68.35 41.68 47.56
C ILE A 21 66.83 41.70 47.77
N ARG A 22 66.23 40.53 48.04
CA ARG A 22 64.81 40.38 48.37
C ARG A 22 64.51 40.90 49.78
N THR A 23 63.57 41.85 49.89
CA THR A 23 63.15 42.44 51.17
C THR A 23 62.01 41.68 51.86
N GLU A 24 61.37 40.72 51.19
CA GLU A 24 60.37 39.82 51.76
C GLU A 24 60.99 38.45 52.06
N GLY A 25 60.94 38.01 53.33
CA GLY A 25 61.46 36.70 53.74
C GLY A 25 60.60 35.54 53.26
N GLY A 26 61.21 34.53 52.64
CA GLY A 26 60.52 33.31 52.19
C GLY A 26 61.36 32.47 51.23
N ILE A 27 60.88 31.25 50.91
CA ILE A 27 61.53 30.37 49.94
C ILE A 27 61.16 30.82 48.52
N ASN A 28 62.14 31.04 47.64
CA ASN A 28 61.90 31.34 46.21
C ASN A 28 61.58 30.06 45.44
N ILE A 29 60.30 29.69 45.48
CA ILE A 29 59.77 28.50 44.83
C ILE A 29 60.02 28.49 43.31
N PRO A 30 59.79 29.59 42.55
CA PRO A 30 60.11 29.63 41.12
C PRO A 30 61.58 29.30 40.81
N GLN A 31 62.53 29.86 41.56
CA GLN A 31 63.95 29.58 41.34
C GLN A 31 64.29 28.11 41.66
N LEU A 32 63.76 27.54 42.75
CA LEU A 32 63.95 26.12 43.09
C LEU A 32 63.40 25.16 42.02
N ILE A 33 62.28 25.53 41.40
CA ILE A 33 61.69 24.76 40.29
C ILE A 33 62.60 24.85 39.06
N LYS A 34 63.07 26.06 38.73
CA LYS A 34 63.96 26.29 37.59
C LYS A 34 65.28 25.54 37.74
N ASP A 35 65.94 25.65 38.90
CA ASP A 35 67.18 24.94 39.19
C ASP A 35 67.00 23.43 39.03
N TYR A 36 65.91 22.87 39.56
CA TYR A 36 65.64 21.44 39.43
C TYR A 36 65.28 21.03 37.99
N ALA A 37 64.59 21.88 37.23
CA ALA A 37 64.33 21.66 35.82
C ALA A 37 65.65 21.58 35.03
N ASP A 38 66.58 22.50 35.28
CA ASP A 38 67.87 22.60 34.59
C ASP A 38 68.85 21.49 35.00
N GLU A 39 68.93 21.19 36.30
CA GLU A 39 69.94 20.28 36.84
C GLU A 39 69.53 18.81 36.76
N VAL A 40 68.23 18.52 36.79
CA VAL A 40 67.67 17.16 36.87
C VAL A 40 66.80 16.84 35.67
N ILE A 41 65.66 17.53 35.49
CA ILE A 41 64.66 17.13 34.49
C ILE A 41 65.21 17.17 33.06
N LYS A 42 65.93 18.23 32.67
CA LYS A 42 66.49 18.35 31.31
C LYS A 42 67.61 17.34 31.01
N LYS A 43 68.27 16.79 32.04
CA LYS A 43 69.34 15.79 31.87
C LYS A 43 68.81 14.36 31.83
N ASP A 44 67.60 14.14 32.33
CA ASP A 44 66.89 12.87 32.30
C ASP A 44 65.66 12.99 31.38
N THR A 45 65.89 12.78 30.07
CA THR A 45 64.85 12.93 29.05
C THR A 45 63.71 11.92 29.22
N ASP A 46 63.98 10.75 29.77
CA ASP A 46 62.95 9.74 30.08
C ASP A 46 62.01 10.27 31.16
N GLN A 47 62.56 10.83 32.24
CA GLN A 47 61.77 11.45 33.30
C GLN A 47 61.00 12.68 32.79
N ALA A 48 61.58 13.47 31.90
CA ALA A 48 60.91 14.60 31.26
C ALA A 48 59.71 14.14 30.39
N ASP A 49 59.88 13.05 29.64
CA ASP A 49 58.81 12.44 28.84
C ASP A 49 57.69 11.86 29.70
N GLN A 50 58.00 11.31 30.88
CA GLN A 50 56.96 10.87 31.82
C GLN A 50 56.06 12.03 32.27
N TYR A 51 56.63 13.19 32.55
CA TYR A 51 55.86 14.40 32.89
C TYR A 51 55.12 15.00 31.69
N TYR A 52 55.67 14.90 30.48
CA TYR A 52 54.93 15.22 29.25
C TYR A 52 53.70 14.31 29.11
N PHE A 53 53.85 13.00 29.31
CA PHE A 53 52.74 12.06 29.23
C PHE A 53 51.69 12.27 30.33
N ASP A 54 52.09 12.69 31.54
CA ASP A 54 51.14 13.13 32.58
C ASP A 54 50.31 14.32 32.10
N PHE A 55 50.97 15.32 31.50
CA PHE A 55 50.29 16.47 30.91
C PHE A 55 49.36 16.05 29.78
N LEU A 56 49.82 15.18 28.87
CA LEU A 56 49.04 14.71 27.73
C LEU A 56 47.82 13.91 28.18
N GLN A 57 47.96 13.05 29.20
CA GLN A 57 46.86 12.30 29.79
C GLN A 57 45.75 13.24 30.30
N TYR A 58 46.14 14.32 30.98
CA TYR A 58 45.22 15.34 31.45
C TYR A 58 44.52 16.04 30.29
N VAL A 59 45.28 16.46 29.28
CA VAL A 59 44.78 17.22 28.12
C VAL A 59 43.86 16.39 27.20
N LEU A 60 44.09 15.09 27.12
CA LEU A 60 43.24 14.14 26.40
C LEU A 60 42.08 13.61 27.26
N GLU A 61 41.98 14.05 28.52
CA GLU A 61 40.91 13.64 29.46
C GLU A 61 40.83 12.11 29.62
N ILE A 62 41.98 11.42 29.57
CA ILE A 62 42.03 9.97 29.74
C ILE A 62 41.93 9.64 31.23
N GLN A 63 40.69 9.45 31.69
CA GLN A 63 40.35 9.19 33.10
C GLN A 63 40.30 7.70 33.47
N GLN A 64 40.43 6.80 32.49
CA GLN A 64 40.40 5.36 32.75
C GLN A 64 41.68 4.91 33.46
N ASP A 65 41.56 3.93 34.36
CA ASP A 65 42.71 3.23 34.90
C ASP A 65 43.54 2.63 33.76
N SER A 66 44.85 2.76 33.86
CA SER A 66 45.77 2.11 32.93
C SER A 66 45.47 0.61 32.87
N TYR A 67 45.48 0.04 31.66
CA TYR A 67 45.32 -1.38 31.40
C TYR A 67 46.21 -2.25 32.31
N ARG A 68 47.41 -1.76 32.66
CA ARG A 68 48.29 -2.39 33.64
C ARG A 68 48.93 -1.34 34.54
N SER A 69 48.96 -1.60 35.85
CA SER A 69 49.61 -0.73 36.82
C SER A 69 51.09 -0.47 36.43
N GLY A 70 51.47 0.81 36.38
CA GLY A 70 52.81 1.24 35.98
C GLY A 70 53.02 1.46 34.48
N PHE A 71 52.02 1.17 33.63
CA PHE A 71 52.08 1.38 32.18
C PHE A 71 51.07 2.45 31.74
N LYS A 72 51.40 3.26 30.73
CA LYS A 72 50.51 4.29 30.18
C LYS A 72 49.79 3.77 28.93
N ILE A 73 48.94 2.77 29.16
CA ILE A 73 48.20 2.05 28.12
C ILE A 73 46.73 2.03 28.48
N TRP A 74 45.85 2.35 27.54
CA TRP A 74 44.40 2.37 27.76
C TRP A 74 43.65 1.67 26.64
N GLN A 75 42.62 0.90 27.01
CA GLN A 75 41.70 0.34 26.02
C GLN A 75 40.89 1.45 25.37
N HIS A 76 40.65 1.32 24.08
CA HIS A 76 40.02 2.34 23.29
C HIS A 76 39.16 1.74 22.16
N SER A 77 38.18 2.52 21.69
CA SER A 77 37.28 2.14 20.59
C SER A 77 37.37 3.17 19.47
N LEU A 78 37.57 2.68 18.25
CA LEU A 78 37.72 3.54 17.07
C LEU A 78 36.59 3.26 16.08
N GLU A 79 36.03 4.32 15.51
CA GLU A 79 35.02 4.19 14.46
C GLU A 79 35.64 3.58 13.20
N TRP A 80 34.92 2.61 12.63
CA TRP A 80 35.14 2.12 11.29
C TRP A 80 34.13 2.77 10.34
N ILE A 81 34.57 3.87 9.71
CA ILE A 81 33.76 4.81 8.96
C ILE A 81 32.96 4.12 7.85
N ASP A 82 33.63 3.33 7.00
CA ASP A 82 32.97 2.72 5.82
C ASP A 82 31.91 1.68 6.19
N LYS A 83 32.00 1.11 7.40
CA LYS A 83 31.05 0.11 7.88
C LYS A 83 30.02 0.67 8.86
N LYS A 84 30.15 1.94 9.26
CA LYS A 84 29.43 2.51 10.42
C LYS A 84 29.51 1.58 11.65
N SER A 85 30.67 0.97 11.86
CA SER A 85 30.94 0.06 12.98
C SER A 85 32.08 0.60 13.84
N PHE A 86 32.63 -0.22 14.74
CA PHE A 86 33.81 0.12 15.53
C PHE A 86 34.80 -1.04 15.59
N ARG A 87 36.00 -0.72 16.05
CA ARG A 87 37.08 -1.67 16.35
C ARG A 87 37.62 -1.39 17.74
N LEU A 88 38.08 -2.43 18.42
CA LEU A 88 38.73 -2.33 19.72
C LEU A 88 40.25 -2.28 19.54
N GLY A 89 40.88 -1.40 20.30
CA GLY A 89 42.29 -1.08 20.21
C GLY A 89 42.81 -0.54 21.52
N ASN A 90 44.06 -0.09 21.49
CA ASN A 90 44.74 0.46 22.65
C ASN A 90 45.43 1.77 22.27
N ILE A 91 45.45 2.71 23.21
CA ILE A 91 46.28 3.92 23.17
C ILE A 91 47.53 3.67 24.01
N PHE A 92 48.69 4.02 23.47
CA PHE A 92 49.99 3.92 24.13
C PHE A 92 50.64 5.28 24.16
N PHE A 93 51.21 5.63 25.31
CA PHE A 93 52.14 6.74 25.44
C PHE A 93 53.56 6.19 25.50
N GLY A 94 54.33 6.39 24.44
CA GLY A 94 55.71 5.91 24.34
C GLY A 94 55.86 4.58 23.58
N ASN A 95 56.53 3.60 24.20
CA ASN A 95 57.25 2.53 23.51
C ASN A 95 56.34 1.52 22.76
N PRO A 96 56.46 1.37 21.42
CA PRO A 96 55.63 0.46 20.63
C PRO A 96 55.84 -1.02 20.95
N ASN A 97 57.01 -1.37 21.48
CA ASN A 97 57.31 -2.74 21.91
C ASN A 97 56.43 -3.18 23.08
N GLU A 98 55.81 -2.26 23.82
CA GLU A 98 54.88 -2.60 24.90
C GLU A 98 53.57 -3.23 24.39
N ARG A 99 53.31 -3.18 23.08
CA ARG A 99 52.22 -3.94 22.42
C ARG A 99 52.25 -5.42 22.79
N SER A 100 53.43 -6.04 22.86
CA SER A 100 53.56 -7.46 23.19
C SER A 100 53.24 -7.79 24.65
N THR A 101 52.97 -6.76 25.47
CA THR A 101 52.62 -6.91 26.89
C THR A 101 51.11 -6.77 27.14
N THR A 102 50.32 -6.48 26.11
CA THR A 102 48.86 -6.38 26.18
C THR A 102 48.18 -7.61 25.60
N GLU A 103 47.26 -8.21 26.36
CA GLU A 103 46.44 -9.35 25.94
C GLU A 103 44.93 -9.04 26.10
N PRO A 104 44.09 -9.29 25.08
CA PRO A 104 44.45 -9.87 23.79
C PRO A 104 45.11 -8.86 22.86
N ILE A 105 45.79 -9.40 21.85
CA ILE A 105 46.14 -8.65 20.64
C ILE A 105 44.87 -7.99 20.09
N GLN A 106 44.90 -6.66 20.02
CA GLN A 106 43.80 -5.82 19.57
C GLN A 106 43.86 -5.57 18.07
N GLN A 107 42.85 -4.89 17.53
CA GLN A 107 42.69 -4.70 16.09
C GLN A 107 43.43 -3.46 15.54
N TYR A 108 43.80 -2.52 16.42
CA TYR A 108 44.64 -1.36 16.10
C TYR A 108 45.34 -0.80 17.34
N TYR A 109 46.34 0.06 17.09
CA TYR A 109 47.20 0.66 18.10
C TYR A 109 47.46 2.13 17.77
N ILE A 110 47.19 3.02 18.72
CA ILE A 110 47.49 4.46 18.62
C ILE A 110 48.68 4.75 19.53
N PHE A 111 49.73 5.36 18.98
CA PHE A 111 50.92 5.75 19.73
C PHE A 111 51.04 7.27 19.78
N PHE A 112 51.15 7.84 20.98
CA PHE A 112 51.64 9.19 21.16
C PHE A 112 53.13 9.13 21.46
N CYS A 113 53.93 9.76 20.59
CA CYS A 113 55.37 9.72 20.69
C CYS A 113 55.87 10.56 21.89
N PRO A 114 57.04 10.23 22.45
CA PRO A 114 57.70 11.09 23.43
C PRO A 114 58.02 12.47 22.85
N LEU A 115 58.15 13.47 23.71
CA LEU A 115 58.46 14.85 23.34
C LEU A 115 59.97 15.11 23.22
N PHE A 116 60.76 14.46 24.09
CA PHE A 116 62.20 14.66 24.20
C PHE A 116 63.00 13.52 23.56
N ASN A 117 62.58 12.27 23.77
CA ASN A 117 63.24 11.10 23.20
C ASN A 117 62.69 10.71 21.82
N ALA A 118 63.53 10.03 21.03
CA ALA A 118 63.11 9.37 19.81
C ALA A 118 62.44 8.03 20.12
N ILE A 119 61.45 7.65 19.30
CA ILE A 119 60.73 6.38 19.39
C ILE A 119 61.17 5.44 18.27
N ASN A 120 61.41 4.18 18.60
CA ASN A 120 61.63 3.13 17.59
C ASN A 120 60.27 2.58 17.17
N ARG A 121 59.81 2.93 15.96
CA ARG A 121 58.50 2.53 15.43
C ARG A 121 58.59 1.21 14.68
N ASN A 122 57.53 0.41 14.76
CA ASN A 122 57.36 -0.78 13.92
C ASN A 122 56.72 -0.42 12.57
N ASP A 123 55.94 0.68 12.53
CA ASP A 123 55.21 1.18 11.35
C ASP A 123 54.28 0.10 10.71
N GLU A 124 53.70 -0.77 11.54
CA GLU A 124 52.78 -1.84 11.11
C GLU A 124 51.46 -1.27 10.57
N ALA A 125 50.74 -2.08 9.79
CA ALA A 125 49.54 -1.63 9.10
C ALA A 125 48.37 -1.24 10.02
N ASP A 126 48.37 -1.71 11.26
CA ASP A 126 47.36 -1.46 12.28
C ASP A 126 47.79 -0.39 13.31
N GLU A 127 48.90 0.30 13.05
CA GLU A 127 49.50 1.29 13.95
C GLU A 127 49.41 2.70 13.37
N VAL A 128 49.13 3.68 14.23
CA VAL A 128 49.20 5.11 13.88
C VAL A 128 49.94 5.87 14.98
N TYR A 129 50.83 6.77 14.57
CA TYR A 129 51.69 7.50 15.48
C TYR A 129 51.42 9.01 15.38
N PHE A 130 51.30 9.64 16.53
CA PHE A 130 51.23 11.10 16.68
C PHE A 130 52.56 11.60 17.22
N ASP A 131 53.38 12.12 16.31
CA ASP A 131 54.72 12.65 16.59
C ASP A 131 54.66 14.16 16.83
N VAL A 132 55.09 14.57 18.02
CA VAL A 132 55.04 15.95 18.52
C VAL A 132 56.42 16.61 18.60
N ALA A 133 57.46 16.01 18.03
CA ALA A 133 58.84 16.52 18.11
C ALA A 133 58.99 17.97 17.60
N GLY A 134 58.07 18.42 16.73
CA GLY A 134 58.01 19.76 16.15
C GLY A 134 57.42 20.87 17.03
N LEU A 135 56.94 20.55 18.25
CA LEU A 135 56.47 21.56 19.22
C LEU A 135 57.62 22.49 19.65
N SER A 136 57.28 23.73 20.00
CA SER A 136 58.26 24.78 20.30
C SER A 136 59.15 24.45 21.49
N ASN A 137 60.36 25.03 21.49
CA ASN A 137 61.26 24.96 22.64
C ASN A 137 60.63 25.60 23.89
N GLU A 138 59.75 26.59 23.73
CA GLU A 138 59.01 27.18 24.85
C GLU A 138 58.04 26.17 25.49
N PHE A 139 57.34 25.37 24.68
CA PHE A 139 56.51 24.29 25.19
C PHE A 139 57.35 23.24 25.93
N LYS A 140 58.45 22.79 25.31
CA LYS A 140 59.39 21.83 25.93
C LYS A 140 59.92 22.33 27.27
N GLU A 141 60.35 23.58 27.33
CA GLU A 141 60.79 24.25 28.56
C GLU A 141 59.69 24.28 29.63
N THR A 142 58.47 24.64 29.23
CA THR A 142 57.32 24.70 30.14
C THR A 142 56.98 23.33 30.72
N ILE A 143 57.10 22.26 29.93
CA ILE A 143 56.93 20.88 30.41
C ILE A 143 58.02 20.48 31.41
N CYS A 144 59.28 20.87 31.20
CA CYS A 144 60.35 20.63 32.17
C CYS A 144 60.07 21.34 33.50
N LEU A 145 59.61 22.61 33.46
CA LEU A 145 59.23 23.37 34.65
C LEU A 145 58.01 22.78 35.36
N TYR A 146 56.99 22.35 34.60
CA TYR A 146 55.83 21.62 35.12
C TYR A 146 56.25 20.32 35.85
N GLY A 147 57.11 19.52 35.20
CA GLY A 147 57.65 18.29 35.78
C GLY A 147 58.46 18.54 37.05
N ALA A 148 59.33 19.56 37.04
CA ALA A 148 60.10 19.97 38.21
C ALA A 148 59.20 20.43 39.37
N ALA A 149 58.14 21.19 39.08
CA ALA A 149 57.15 21.61 40.08
C ALA A 149 56.43 20.40 40.70
N LYS A 150 56.00 19.42 39.89
CA LYS A 150 55.41 18.16 40.38
C LYS A 150 56.37 17.33 41.23
N ALA A 151 57.61 17.17 40.78
CA ALA A 151 58.64 16.43 41.49
C ALA A 151 58.89 17.05 42.87
N LYS A 152 59.11 18.37 42.91
CA LYS A 152 59.32 19.11 44.16
C LYS A 152 58.11 19.05 45.07
N HIS A 153 56.89 19.22 44.55
CA HIS A 153 55.66 19.04 45.31
C HIS A 153 55.57 17.67 46.00
N GLY A 154 55.92 16.59 45.29
CA GLY A 154 55.93 15.23 45.84
C GLY A 154 56.85 15.07 47.05
N SER A 155 58.01 15.74 47.01
CA SER A 155 59.03 15.73 48.06
C SER A 155 58.89 16.83 49.13
N ALA A 156 57.98 17.81 48.93
CA ALA A 156 57.88 18.98 49.79
C ALA A 156 57.16 18.69 51.13
N PRO A 157 57.55 19.37 52.23
CA PRO A 157 56.80 19.37 53.48
C PRO A 157 55.37 19.90 53.30
N THR A 158 54.41 19.40 54.09
CA THR A 158 52.97 19.71 53.95
C THR A 158 52.66 21.21 53.93
N ASN A 159 53.36 22.01 54.73
CA ASN A 159 53.19 23.47 54.80
C ASN A 159 53.73 24.23 53.57
N GLN A 160 54.50 23.58 52.69
CA GLN A 160 55.06 24.17 51.47
C GLN A 160 54.41 23.60 50.20
N LYS A 161 53.71 22.45 50.29
CA LYS A 161 53.03 21.82 49.15
C LYS A 161 52.11 22.79 48.40
N GLN A 162 51.33 23.59 49.12
CA GLN A 162 50.42 24.56 48.51
C GLN A 162 51.14 25.54 47.56
N LEU A 163 52.36 25.96 47.90
CA LEU A 163 53.14 26.88 47.08
C LEU A 163 53.59 26.22 45.76
N PHE A 164 53.97 24.94 45.81
CA PHE A 164 54.28 24.18 44.60
C PHE A 164 53.02 23.84 43.78
N SER A 165 51.88 23.56 44.44
CA SER A 165 50.60 23.34 43.75
C SER A 165 50.21 24.53 42.88
N SER A 166 50.31 25.75 43.40
CA SER A 166 50.03 26.96 42.62
C SER A 166 50.93 27.11 41.39
N GLN A 167 52.21 26.71 41.50
CA GLN A 167 53.14 26.70 40.37
C GLN A 167 52.84 25.59 39.37
N ILE A 168 52.43 24.40 39.82
CA ILE A 168 51.97 23.32 38.95
C ILE A 168 50.79 23.79 38.10
N ASP A 169 49.78 24.42 38.72
CA ASP A 169 48.59 24.94 38.02
C ASP A 169 48.95 26.06 37.02
N GLU A 170 49.95 26.90 37.35
CA GLU A 170 50.46 27.94 36.46
C GLU A 170 51.15 27.35 35.22
N TYR A 171 52.13 26.46 35.42
CA TYR A 171 52.83 25.81 34.31
C TYR A 171 51.92 24.91 33.49
N GLN A 172 50.95 24.24 34.12
CA GLN A 172 49.94 23.44 33.41
C GLN A 172 49.07 24.32 32.52
N ARG A 173 48.55 25.45 33.02
CA ARG A 173 47.77 26.40 32.21
C ARG A 173 48.59 26.97 31.06
N LYS A 174 49.85 27.33 31.31
CA LYS A 174 50.76 27.80 30.27
C LYS A 174 51.01 26.72 29.21
N ALA A 175 51.28 25.48 29.63
CA ALA A 175 51.48 24.36 28.73
C ALA A 175 50.23 24.06 27.88
N ILE A 176 49.02 24.13 28.46
CA ILE A 176 47.76 24.00 27.71
C ILE A 176 47.67 25.10 26.65
N ALA A 177 47.89 26.37 27.02
CA ALA A 177 47.79 27.49 26.08
C ALA A 177 48.78 27.38 24.91
N LEU A 178 50.01 26.94 25.19
CA LEU A 178 51.03 26.69 24.16
C LEU A 178 50.66 25.49 23.28
N PHE A 179 50.23 24.39 23.89
CA PHE A 179 49.81 23.20 23.17
C PHE A 179 48.63 23.51 22.24
N ASP A 180 47.59 24.19 22.72
CA ASP A 180 46.40 24.60 21.96
C ASP A 180 46.75 25.42 20.72
N LYS A 181 47.76 26.28 20.82
CA LYS A 181 48.22 27.12 19.72
C LYS A 181 49.01 26.34 18.67
N GLU A 182 49.70 25.28 19.05
CA GLU A 182 50.72 24.64 18.20
C GLU A 182 50.37 23.22 17.73
N PHE A 183 49.57 22.45 18.49
CA PHE A 183 49.45 20.99 18.30
C PHE A 183 48.94 20.60 16.90
N THR A 184 47.96 21.34 16.37
CA THR A 184 47.41 21.10 15.02
C THR A 184 48.45 21.29 13.92
N ASP A 185 49.32 22.30 14.07
CA ASP A 185 50.35 22.64 13.09
C ASP A 185 51.60 21.75 13.20
N LYS A 186 51.99 21.45 14.43
CA LYS A 186 53.30 20.87 14.77
C LYS A 186 53.27 19.36 14.99
N THR A 187 52.10 18.76 15.18
CA THR A 187 51.97 17.31 15.28
C THR A 187 51.97 16.68 13.89
N LYS A 188 52.76 15.62 13.72
CA LYS A 188 52.77 14.78 12.53
C LYS A 188 52.03 13.47 12.81
N VAL A 189 51.18 13.08 11.87
CA VAL A 189 50.51 11.78 11.83
C VAL A 189 51.35 10.89 10.94
N ILE A 190 51.81 9.76 11.49
CA ILE A 190 52.69 8.82 10.80
C ILE A 190 51.98 7.47 10.71
N TYR A 191 51.93 6.92 9.50
CA TYR A 191 51.25 5.67 9.19
C TYR A 191 51.94 4.98 8.02
N LYS A 192 52.36 3.71 8.20
CA LYS A 192 53.13 2.94 7.22
C LYS A 192 54.37 3.68 6.67
N GLY A 193 55.07 4.40 7.55
CA GLY A 193 56.25 5.21 7.20
C GLY A 193 55.94 6.57 6.57
N ASP A 194 54.73 6.82 6.07
CA ASP A 194 54.32 8.11 5.53
C ASP A 194 54.02 9.11 6.65
N SER A 195 54.53 10.34 6.53
CA SER A 195 54.37 11.40 7.53
C SER A 195 53.61 12.60 6.96
N LYS A 196 52.51 12.98 7.59
CA LYS A 196 51.68 14.15 7.22
C LYS A 196 51.38 15.01 8.43
N SER A 197 51.26 16.32 8.26
CA SER A 197 50.87 17.22 9.37
C SER A 197 49.42 16.98 9.79
N LEU A 198 49.11 17.05 11.08
CA LEU A 198 47.77 16.83 11.63
C LEU A 198 46.72 17.76 10.98
N LYS A 199 47.05 19.03 10.76
CA LYS A 199 46.17 20.00 10.07
C LYS A 199 45.81 19.65 8.63
N SER A 200 46.54 18.73 8.00
CA SER A 200 46.24 18.31 6.62
C SER A 200 45.03 17.37 6.54
N PHE A 201 44.57 16.85 7.68
CA PHE A 201 43.36 16.06 7.78
C PHE A 201 42.15 16.96 8.06
N PRO A 202 40.94 16.57 7.62
CA PRO A 202 39.73 17.29 8.04
C PRO A 202 39.51 17.03 9.53
N LEU A 203 39.64 18.10 10.32
CA LEU A 203 39.47 18.02 11.76
C LEU A 203 38.00 18.26 12.14
N PRO A 204 37.51 17.65 13.24
CA PRO A 204 36.22 17.99 13.84
C PRO A 204 36.07 19.50 14.11
N GLY A 205 34.82 19.98 14.09
CA GLY A 205 34.50 21.41 14.25
C GLY A 205 34.81 21.99 15.64
N GLU A 206 34.62 23.31 15.77
CA GLU A 206 34.81 24.05 17.04
C GLU A 206 34.03 23.40 18.20
N GLY A 207 34.67 23.30 19.37
CA GLY A 207 34.11 22.65 20.57
C GLY A 207 34.46 21.17 20.73
N SER A 208 35.14 20.54 19.76
CA SER A 208 35.61 19.16 19.89
C SER A 208 36.77 19.05 20.89
N THR A 209 36.80 18.00 21.70
CA THR A 209 37.96 17.72 22.57
C THR A 209 39.17 17.30 21.73
N LYS A 210 40.38 17.42 22.29
CA LYS A 210 41.60 17.02 21.58
C LYS A 210 41.64 15.53 21.31
N GLU A 211 41.16 14.73 22.26
CA GLU A 211 41.00 13.29 22.09
C GLU A 211 40.12 12.97 20.88
N MET A 212 38.98 13.68 20.69
CA MET A 212 38.14 13.51 19.51
C MET A 212 38.87 13.82 18.20
N ILE A 213 39.72 14.85 18.19
CA ILE A 213 40.52 15.24 17.02
C ILE A 213 41.50 14.11 16.65
N PHE A 214 42.31 13.65 17.61
CA PHE A 214 43.26 12.56 17.37
C PHE A 214 42.55 11.26 16.98
N ARG A 215 41.46 10.92 17.68
CA ARG A 215 40.63 9.75 17.37
C ARG A 215 40.05 9.80 15.96
N SER A 216 39.49 10.94 15.54
CA SER A 216 38.90 11.10 14.20
C SER A 216 39.94 10.91 13.09
N VAL A 217 41.14 11.45 13.29
CA VAL A 217 42.24 11.29 12.33
C VAL A 217 42.75 9.86 12.31
N ALA A 218 42.91 9.21 13.46
CA ALA A 218 43.26 7.79 13.55
C ALA A 218 42.22 6.91 12.83
N ALA A 219 40.92 7.16 13.04
CA ALA A 219 39.84 6.42 12.39
C ALA A 219 39.95 6.53 10.86
N LYS A 220 40.20 7.75 10.35
CA LYS A 220 40.34 7.98 8.92
C LYS A 220 41.56 7.29 8.31
N VAL A 221 42.69 7.30 9.01
CA VAL A 221 43.94 6.68 8.56
C VAL A 221 43.81 5.15 8.54
N LEU A 222 43.22 4.57 9.60
CA LEU A 222 43.11 3.12 9.76
C LEU A 222 41.90 2.51 9.04
N ASN A 223 40.95 3.32 8.57
CA ASN A 223 39.75 2.86 7.87
C ASN A 223 40.05 1.89 6.72
N LYS A 224 41.07 2.20 5.91
CA LYS A 224 41.49 1.31 4.82
C LYS A 224 42.07 -0.01 5.34
N THR A 225 42.90 0.02 6.37
CA THR A 225 43.42 -1.22 7.00
C THR A 225 42.28 -2.12 7.45
N PHE A 226 41.23 -1.56 8.05
CA PHE A 226 40.08 -2.34 8.50
C PHE A 226 39.34 -3.00 7.32
N ASN A 227 39.14 -2.28 6.22
CA ASN A 227 38.56 -2.83 4.99
C ASN A 227 39.41 -3.95 4.39
N ASP A 228 40.73 -3.74 4.30
CA ASP A 228 41.64 -4.70 3.72
C ASP A 228 41.72 -5.98 4.57
N LYS A 229 41.69 -5.85 5.91
CA LYS A 229 41.75 -6.97 6.86
C LYS A 229 40.44 -7.72 6.99
N TYR A 230 39.30 -7.03 6.89
CA TYR A 230 37.96 -7.60 7.07
C TYR A 230 37.03 -7.25 5.89
N PRO A 231 37.35 -7.70 4.66
CA PRO A 231 36.63 -7.29 3.45
C PRO A 231 35.14 -7.66 3.49
N HIS A 232 34.81 -8.74 4.22
CA HIS A 232 33.47 -9.28 4.31
C HIS A 232 32.67 -8.78 5.51
N TYR A 233 33.18 -7.90 6.36
CA TYR A 233 32.42 -7.39 7.50
C TYR A 233 31.17 -6.58 7.05
N PRO A 234 30.03 -6.68 7.76
CA PRO A 234 28.79 -5.99 7.39
C PRO A 234 28.94 -4.48 7.45
N ALA A 235 28.28 -3.78 6.53
CA ALA A 235 28.19 -2.32 6.55
C ALA A 235 26.79 -1.94 7.01
N PHE A 236 26.69 -1.13 8.06
CA PHE A 236 25.42 -0.73 8.66
C PHE A 236 25.01 0.67 8.20
N SER A 237 24.93 0.87 6.88
CA SER A 237 24.67 2.17 6.24
C SER A 237 23.39 2.85 6.73
N ASP A 238 22.38 2.04 7.07
CA ASP A 238 21.03 2.50 7.43
C ASP A 238 20.93 3.00 8.87
N LEU A 239 21.96 2.79 9.69
CA LEU A 239 22.01 3.35 11.04
C LEU A 239 22.15 4.87 11.00
N LEU A 240 21.38 5.55 11.85
CA LEU A 240 21.47 7.00 12.02
C LEU A 240 22.79 7.44 12.64
N GLN A 241 23.36 6.61 13.52
CA GLN A 241 24.63 6.84 14.20
C GLN A 241 25.47 5.55 14.11
N PRO A 242 26.81 5.63 13.97
CA PRO A 242 27.66 4.44 13.89
C PRO A 242 27.54 3.57 15.15
N LEU A 243 27.89 2.29 15.04
CA LEU A 243 28.03 1.43 16.23
C LEU A 243 29.22 1.91 17.07
N THR A 244 29.04 1.90 18.39
CA THR A 244 30.09 2.13 19.37
C THR A 244 30.03 1.05 20.42
N LYS A 245 31.10 0.89 21.21
CA LYS A 245 31.15 -0.09 22.30
C LYS A 245 29.96 0.05 23.26
N GLU A 246 29.51 1.28 23.50
CA GLU A 246 28.43 1.61 24.45
C GLU A 246 27.04 1.29 23.91
N ASN A 247 26.82 1.43 22.58
CA ASN A 247 25.50 1.23 21.97
C ASN A 247 25.31 -0.15 21.34
N PHE A 248 26.38 -0.93 21.18
CA PHE A 248 26.38 -2.18 20.44
C PHE A 248 25.39 -3.20 21.01
N ASP A 249 25.47 -3.53 22.30
CA ASP A 249 24.57 -4.48 22.96
C ASP A 249 23.09 -4.09 22.81
N GLY A 250 22.77 -2.81 23.00
CA GLY A 250 21.40 -2.29 22.83
C GLY A 250 20.87 -2.53 21.41
N ARG A 251 21.72 -2.39 20.39
CA ARG A 251 21.35 -2.60 18.98
C ARG A 251 21.27 -4.07 18.59
N ILE A 252 22.10 -4.93 19.19
CA ILE A 252 21.96 -6.39 19.07
C ILE A 252 20.59 -6.80 19.61
N LYS A 253 20.24 -6.38 20.83
CA LYS A 253 18.92 -6.64 21.43
C LYS A 253 17.77 -6.09 20.58
N ALA A 254 17.94 -4.91 19.98
CA ALA A 254 16.95 -4.34 19.06
C ALA A 254 16.73 -5.23 17.81
N ALA A 255 17.80 -5.78 17.23
CA ALA A 255 17.72 -6.71 16.09
C ALA A 255 17.02 -8.02 16.46
N LEU A 256 17.37 -8.63 17.61
CA LEU A 256 16.72 -9.84 18.11
C LEU A 256 15.22 -9.61 18.38
N LYS A 257 14.86 -8.46 18.96
CA LYS A 257 13.45 -8.05 19.14
C LYS A 257 12.72 -7.86 17.81
N LYS A 258 13.41 -7.34 16.78
CA LYS A 258 12.80 -7.18 15.46
C LYS A 258 12.49 -8.54 14.80
N ILE A 259 13.32 -9.56 15.02
CA ILE A 259 13.06 -10.94 14.55
C ILE A 259 11.76 -11.50 15.15
N THR A 260 11.50 -11.27 16.44
CA THR A 260 10.28 -11.79 17.12
C THR A 260 9.05 -10.92 16.90
N SER A 261 9.21 -9.67 16.46
CA SER A 261 8.13 -8.68 16.36
C SER A 261 8.19 -7.90 15.04
N ILE A 262 8.14 -8.64 13.92
CA ILE A 262 8.33 -8.12 12.56
C ILE A 262 7.37 -6.97 12.23
N SER A 263 6.12 -7.03 12.70
CA SER A 263 5.10 -6.01 12.46
C SER A 263 5.34 -4.71 13.24
N GLN A 264 6.15 -4.72 14.30
CA GLN A 264 6.46 -3.53 15.09
C GLN A 264 7.65 -2.78 14.49
N PRO A 265 7.57 -1.45 14.30
CA PRO A 265 8.69 -0.67 13.78
C PRO A 265 9.85 -0.66 14.78
N ASN A 266 11.06 -0.93 14.31
CA ASN A 266 12.28 -0.83 15.11
C ASN A 266 13.46 -0.49 14.20
N ARG A 267 13.74 0.81 14.05
CA ARG A 267 14.73 1.32 13.08
C ARG A 267 16.14 0.75 13.31
N ASP A 268 16.60 0.69 14.55
CA ASP A 268 17.92 0.16 14.87
C ASP A 268 17.99 -1.35 14.55
N GLY A 269 16.96 -2.11 14.94
CA GLY A 269 16.91 -3.54 14.63
C GLY A 269 16.83 -3.82 13.12
N GLU A 270 16.02 -3.04 12.40
CA GLU A 270 15.91 -3.11 10.93
C GLU A 270 17.24 -2.78 10.24
N ALA A 271 17.96 -1.76 10.71
CA ALA A 271 19.25 -1.35 10.15
C ALA A 271 20.35 -2.41 10.39
N ILE A 272 20.39 -3.05 11.56
CA ILE A 272 21.31 -4.15 11.85
C ILE A 272 21.00 -5.36 10.95
N LEU A 273 19.73 -5.76 10.85
CA LEU A 273 19.30 -6.86 9.99
C LEU A 273 19.58 -6.56 8.51
N SER A 274 19.35 -5.31 8.07
CA SER A 274 19.67 -4.84 6.71
C SER A 274 21.18 -4.96 6.41
N GLY A 275 22.05 -4.49 7.32
CA GLY A 275 23.51 -4.62 7.16
C GLY A 275 24.02 -6.07 7.11
N LEU A 276 23.25 -7.02 7.67
CA LEU A 276 23.50 -8.46 7.57
C LEU A 276 22.84 -9.10 6.34
N GLY A 277 22.06 -8.37 5.55
CA GLY A 277 21.31 -8.90 4.39
C GLY A 277 20.08 -9.73 4.79
N LEU A 278 19.57 -9.55 6.02
CA LEU A 278 18.49 -10.35 6.61
C LEU A 278 17.12 -9.67 6.57
N TRP A 279 17.01 -8.45 6.03
CA TRP A 279 15.78 -7.67 6.01
C TRP A 279 15.39 -7.26 4.60
N SER A 280 14.14 -7.53 4.21
CA SER A 280 13.57 -7.14 2.91
C SER A 280 12.82 -5.80 2.92
N GLY A 281 12.75 -5.14 4.08
CA GLY A 281 11.88 -3.99 4.32
C GLY A 281 10.57 -4.35 5.04
N GLN A 282 10.09 -5.59 4.89
CA GLN A 282 8.84 -6.04 5.51
C GLN A 282 8.95 -7.40 6.23
N SER A 283 9.92 -8.23 5.85
CA SER A 283 10.09 -9.57 6.42
C SER A 283 11.56 -9.95 6.54
N ILE A 284 11.83 -10.92 7.43
CA ILE A 284 13.14 -11.57 7.49
C ILE A 284 13.37 -12.35 6.19
N VAL A 285 14.56 -12.23 5.62
CA VAL A 285 15.03 -13.00 4.46
C VAL A 285 16.39 -13.61 4.79
N SER A 286 16.79 -14.66 4.08
CA SER A 286 18.10 -15.28 4.27
C SER A 286 18.90 -15.41 2.96
N ASP A 287 18.26 -15.30 1.81
CA ASP A 287 18.92 -15.50 0.50
C ASP A 287 19.74 -14.27 0.05
N ASN A 288 19.53 -13.11 0.67
CA ASN A 288 20.36 -11.92 0.43
C ASN A 288 21.53 -11.80 1.42
N SER A 289 21.66 -12.76 2.34
CA SER A 289 22.68 -12.75 3.39
C SER A 289 23.73 -13.81 3.12
N LYS A 290 24.93 -13.38 2.68
CA LYS A 290 26.09 -14.27 2.53
C LYS A 290 26.46 -15.01 3.82
N TYR A 291 26.14 -14.44 4.98
CA TYR A 291 26.38 -15.07 6.29
C TYR A 291 25.42 -16.24 6.46
N ALA A 292 24.12 -16.01 6.22
CA ALA A 292 23.11 -17.06 6.29
C ALA A 292 23.34 -18.16 5.24
N GLU A 293 23.72 -17.79 4.02
CA GLU A 293 24.08 -18.74 2.95
C GLU A 293 25.26 -19.64 3.34
N SER A 294 26.29 -19.10 4.01
CA SER A 294 27.42 -19.90 4.48
C SER A 294 26.97 -20.97 5.47
N ILE A 295 26.13 -20.60 6.44
CA ILE A 295 25.57 -21.55 7.41
C ILE A 295 24.69 -22.59 6.72
N LYS A 296 23.79 -22.18 5.82
CA LYS A 296 22.95 -23.11 5.04
C LYS A 296 23.80 -24.09 4.22
N LYS A 297 24.88 -23.61 3.60
CA LYS A 297 25.81 -24.43 2.82
C LYS A 297 26.50 -25.47 3.71
N LYS A 298 27.07 -25.05 4.84
CA LYS A 298 27.66 -25.98 5.82
C LYS A 298 26.65 -27.01 6.29
N MET A 299 25.44 -26.60 6.68
CA MET A 299 24.36 -27.51 7.07
C MET A 299 23.99 -28.54 5.99
N LYS A 300 24.07 -28.16 4.71
CA LYS A 300 23.83 -29.07 3.58
C LYS A 300 24.99 -30.05 3.37
N GLU A 301 26.23 -29.61 3.57
CA GLU A 301 27.44 -30.42 3.40
C GLU A 301 27.60 -31.50 4.49
N VAL A 302 27.25 -31.21 5.75
CA VAL A 302 27.30 -32.22 6.83
C VAL A 302 26.22 -33.30 6.65
N GLY A 303 25.14 -33.00 5.90
CA GLY A 303 24.10 -33.96 5.53
C GLY A 303 22.92 -34.04 6.51
N SER A 304 21.86 -34.72 6.07
CA SER A 304 20.59 -34.81 6.82
C SER A 304 20.76 -35.53 8.15
N GLY A 305 20.26 -34.94 9.23
CA GLY A 305 20.34 -35.49 10.58
C GLY A 305 21.66 -35.26 11.31
N ALA A 306 22.66 -34.68 10.66
CA ALA A 306 23.89 -34.26 11.29
C ALA A 306 23.76 -32.86 11.92
N VAL A 307 24.71 -32.52 12.80
CA VAL A 307 24.76 -31.25 13.52
C VAL A 307 26.03 -30.49 13.14
N LEU A 308 25.94 -29.16 13.12
CA LEU A 308 27.09 -28.28 12.96
C LEU A 308 27.49 -27.74 14.33
N ASN A 309 28.70 -28.04 14.79
CA ASN A 309 29.13 -27.68 16.13
C ASN A 309 29.43 -26.19 16.22
N ARG A 310 29.40 -25.63 17.44
CA ARG A 310 29.80 -24.24 17.69
C ARG A 310 31.18 -23.92 17.11
N SER A 311 32.15 -24.83 17.26
CA SER A 311 33.52 -24.66 16.75
C SER A 311 33.60 -24.50 15.24
N ASP A 312 32.58 -24.95 14.50
CA ASP A 312 32.50 -24.83 13.05
C ASP A 312 31.91 -23.48 12.61
N ILE A 313 31.37 -22.70 13.56
CA ILE A 313 30.64 -21.45 13.35
C ILE A 313 31.41 -20.27 13.95
N ILE A 314 31.83 -20.38 15.21
CA ILE A 314 32.60 -19.35 15.92
C ILE A 314 33.85 -19.93 16.58
N TRP A 315 34.89 -19.11 16.69
CA TRP A 315 36.15 -19.44 17.35
C TRP A 315 36.49 -18.39 18.41
N ALA A 316 37.20 -18.82 19.47
CA ALA A 316 37.63 -17.94 20.55
C ALA A 316 38.94 -17.24 20.18
N HIS A 317 38.87 -15.94 19.91
CA HIS A 317 40.08 -15.12 19.79
C HIS A 317 40.73 -14.91 21.14
N TYR A 318 39.91 -14.63 22.16
CA TYR A 318 40.38 -14.52 23.53
C TYR A 318 39.27 -14.84 24.53
N ALA A 319 39.27 -16.10 24.98
CA ALA A 319 38.24 -16.61 25.88
C ALA A 319 38.11 -15.84 27.20
N PRO A 320 39.19 -15.38 27.88
CA PRO A 320 39.05 -14.67 29.16
C PRO A 320 38.28 -13.34 29.07
N ALA A 321 38.20 -12.72 27.89
CA ALA A 321 37.42 -11.50 27.66
C ALA A 321 36.20 -11.74 26.76
N ASN A 322 35.76 -13.00 26.60
CA ASN A 322 34.65 -13.39 25.75
C ASN A 322 34.73 -12.81 24.33
N LEU A 323 35.93 -12.74 23.75
CA LEU A 323 36.10 -12.31 22.36
C LEU A 323 35.99 -13.50 21.41
N TRP A 324 34.85 -13.57 20.73
CA TRP A 324 34.52 -14.62 19.78
C TRP A 324 34.19 -14.01 18.42
N TYR A 325 34.63 -14.69 17.35
CA TYR A 325 34.37 -14.28 15.99
C TYR A 325 33.86 -15.46 15.16
N SER A 326 33.12 -15.16 14.10
CA SER A 326 32.72 -16.18 13.15
C SER A 326 33.91 -16.73 12.36
N VAL A 327 33.86 -18.02 12.07
CA VAL A 327 34.93 -18.74 11.35
C VAL A 327 35.07 -18.25 9.91
N ASP A 328 33.96 -18.02 9.21
CA ASP A 328 33.98 -17.74 7.77
C ASP A 328 34.34 -16.29 7.44
N TYR A 329 33.91 -15.35 8.29
CA TYR A 329 33.93 -13.92 7.95
C TYR A 329 34.55 -13.02 9.03
N ASN A 330 34.97 -13.57 10.17
CA ASN A 330 35.52 -12.82 11.30
C ASN A 330 34.62 -11.65 11.75
N ILE A 331 33.30 -11.89 11.82
CA ILE A 331 32.35 -10.93 12.41
C ILE A 331 32.13 -11.25 13.88
N ASP A 332 31.77 -10.24 14.68
CA ASP A 332 31.51 -10.40 16.12
C ASP A 332 30.41 -11.44 16.36
N TYR A 333 30.58 -12.30 17.37
CA TYR A 333 29.65 -13.41 17.64
C TYR A 333 28.20 -12.95 17.84
N GLN A 334 27.96 -11.75 18.38
CA GLN A 334 26.61 -11.21 18.53
C GLN A 334 25.92 -11.04 17.17
N LEU A 335 26.67 -10.62 16.14
CA LEU A 335 26.17 -10.47 14.77
C LEU A 335 25.93 -11.83 14.12
N GLU A 336 26.85 -12.77 14.30
CA GLU A 336 26.69 -14.16 13.82
C GLU A 336 25.47 -14.82 14.49
N PHE A 337 25.25 -14.57 15.78
CA PHE A 337 24.09 -15.09 16.49
C PHE A 337 22.77 -14.52 15.96
N ILE A 338 22.72 -13.25 15.53
CA ILE A 338 21.55 -12.70 14.82
C ILE A 338 21.27 -13.49 13.52
N VAL A 339 22.31 -13.86 12.77
CA VAL A 339 22.18 -14.69 11.56
C VAL A 339 21.57 -16.06 11.91
N LEU A 340 22.11 -16.74 12.92
CA LEU A 340 21.55 -18.01 13.39
C LEU A 340 20.10 -17.87 13.85
N SER A 341 19.78 -16.76 14.52
CA SER A 341 18.44 -16.49 15.03
C SER A 341 17.42 -16.22 13.92
N ALA A 342 17.83 -15.53 12.85
CA ALA A 342 17.01 -15.32 11.67
C ALA A 342 16.74 -16.64 10.92
N LEU A 343 17.75 -17.52 10.82
CA LEU A 343 17.59 -18.87 10.28
C LEU A 343 16.68 -19.74 11.16
N ALA A 344 16.82 -19.65 12.49
CA ALA A 344 15.93 -20.34 13.42
C ALA A 344 14.49 -19.84 13.29
N TYR A 345 14.28 -18.52 13.19
CA TYR A 345 12.97 -17.92 12.92
C TYR A 345 12.36 -18.43 11.60
N LYS A 346 13.16 -18.56 10.54
CA LYS A 346 12.71 -19.11 9.25
C LYS A 346 12.35 -20.59 9.30
N GLY A 347 12.77 -21.30 10.35
CA GLY A 347 12.68 -22.75 10.41
C GLY A 347 13.69 -23.43 9.47
N ASP A 348 14.86 -22.80 9.27
CA ASP A 348 15.97 -23.40 8.54
C ASP A 348 16.89 -24.21 9.47
N ILE A 349 17.00 -23.82 10.75
CA ILE A 349 17.82 -24.47 11.78
C ILE A 349 17.15 -24.47 13.17
N GLU A 350 17.70 -25.27 14.07
CA GLU A 350 17.50 -25.18 15.52
C GLU A 350 18.85 -25.00 16.22
N ILE A 351 18.93 -24.10 17.21
CA ILE A 351 20.12 -23.88 18.02
C ILE A 351 19.95 -24.62 19.36
N ASN A 352 20.94 -25.41 19.76
CA ASN A 352 20.88 -26.23 20.97
C ASN A 352 22.00 -25.88 21.95
N TRP A 353 21.65 -25.68 23.22
CA TRP A 353 22.58 -25.48 24.33
C TRP A 353 22.70 -26.73 25.17
N SER A 354 23.56 -26.71 26.19
CA SER A 354 23.59 -27.74 27.22
C SER A 354 22.28 -27.77 28.03
N GLY A 355 21.87 -28.97 28.44
CA GLY A 355 20.55 -29.17 29.03
C GLY A 355 19.46 -29.11 27.97
N SER A 356 18.20 -29.32 28.34
CA SER A 356 17.08 -29.36 27.37
C SER A 356 16.74 -28.01 26.72
N LYS A 357 17.65 -27.02 26.75
CA LYS A 357 17.46 -25.66 26.22
C LYS A 357 17.76 -25.64 24.71
N ASN A 358 16.77 -25.21 23.93
CA ASN A 358 16.90 -25.01 22.48
C ASN A 358 16.15 -23.75 22.03
N LEU A 359 16.52 -23.25 20.86
CA LEU A 359 15.83 -22.18 20.13
C LEU A 359 15.46 -22.69 18.74
N SER A 360 14.19 -22.55 18.40
CA SER A 360 13.55 -22.99 17.16
C SER A 360 12.52 -21.95 16.75
N ALA A 361 11.89 -22.12 15.58
CA ALA A 361 10.86 -21.20 15.13
C ALA A 361 9.60 -21.20 16.03
N THR A 362 9.25 -22.33 16.65
CA THR A 362 8.04 -22.46 17.50
C THR A 362 8.19 -21.83 18.88
N ASN A 363 9.42 -21.57 19.33
CA ASN A 363 9.70 -20.90 20.60
C ASN A 363 10.61 -19.67 20.41
N ILE A 364 10.56 -19.03 19.24
CA ILE A 364 11.49 -17.95 18.86
C ILE A 364 11.49 -16.78 19.86
N GLU A 365 10.36 -16.52 20.52
CA GLU A 365 10.22 -15.46 21.54
C GLU A 365 11.19 -15.63 22.72
N THR A 366 11.63 -16.86 23.02
CA THR A 366 12.60 -17.16 24.09
C THR A 366 13.95 -16.49 23.87
N ILE A 367 14.26 -16.07 22.64
CA ILE A 367 15.49 -15.34 22.31
C ILE A 367 15.68 -14.07 23.14
N LEU A 368 14.58 -13.43 23.55
CA LEU A 368 14.62 -12.18 24.34
C LEU A 368 14.96 -12.42 25.81
N SER A 369 14.93 -13.68 26.25
CA SER A 369 15.32 -14.09 27.61
C SER A 369 16.74 -14.65 27.69
N LEU A 370 17.45 -14.73 26.56
CA LEU A 370 18.82 -15.21 26.51
C LEU A 370 19.79 -14.19 27.11
N SER A 371 20.80 -14.70 27.80
CA SER A 371 21.96 -13.92 28.25
C SER A 371 22.94 -13.73 27.10
N GLU A 372 23.85 -12.75 27.22
CA GLU A 372 24.89 -12.54 26.20
C GLU A 372 25.81 -13.77 26.05
N ASP A 373 26.06 -14.50 27.15
CA ASP A 373 26.83 -15.74 27.15
C ASP A 373 26.19 -16.82 26.27
N ASP A 374 24.86 -16.84 26.14
CA ASP A 374 24.17 -17.80 25.30
C ASP A 374 24.57 -17.67 23.82
N PHE A 375 24.98 -16.49 23.37
CA PHE A 375 25.33 -16.26 21.96
C PHE A 375 26.63 -16.96 21.55
N PHE A 376 27.48 -17.37 22.50
CA PHE A 376 28.72 -18.11 22.24
C PHE A 376 28.85 -19.43 23.03
N THR A 377 27.87 -19.82 23.84
CA THR A 377 27.89 -21.07 24.62
C THR A 377 26.98 -22.17 24.08
N PHE A 378 26.27 -21.94 22.98
CA PHE A 378 25.51 -23.00 22.30
C PHE A 378 26.43 -24.15 21.89
N GLN A 379 25.91 -25.38 21.87
CA GLN A 379 26.71 -26.57 21.54
C GLN A 379 26.77 -26.81 20.03
N HIS A 380 25.62 -26.79 19.38
CA HIS A 380 25.50 -27.06 17.95
C HIS A 380 24.19 -26.46 17.40
N ILE A 381 24.15 -26.33 16.08
CA ILE A 381 22.91 -26.15 15.33
C ILE A 381 22.58 -27.40 14.53
N LYS A 382 21.30 -27.62 14.23
CA LYS A 382 20.84 -28.78 13.44
C LYS A 382 19.66 -28.41 12.56
N GLN A 383 19.31 -29.28 11.62
CA GLN A 383 18.05 -29.13 10.88
C GLN A 383 16.85 -29.29 11.83
N PRO A 384 15.78 -28.50 11.65
CA PRO A 384 14.63 -28.59 12.53
C PRO A 384 13.97 -29.97 12.49
N GLN A 385 13.52 -30.46 13.64
CA GLN A 385 12.84 -31.74 13.77
C GLN A 385 11.39 -31.52 14.22
N GLY A 386 10.45 -32.20 13.58
CA GLY A 386 9.03 -32.14 13.94
C GLY A 386 8.20 -31.39 12.90
N ILE A 387 7.60 -30.26 13.29
CA ILE A 387 6.68 -29.52 12.41
C ILE A 387 7.51 -28.84 11.30
N PRO A 388 7.14 -29.01 10.01
CA PRO A 388 7.85 -28.39 8.89
C PRO A 388 7.48 -26.91 8.78
N VAL A 389 8.01 -26.11 9.71
CA VAL A 389 7.67 -24.69 9.88
C VAL A 389 7.87 -23.89 8.60
N LYS A 390 8.95 -24.15 7.85
CA LYS A 390 9.21 -23.49 6.57
C LYS A 390 7.98 -23.53 5.65
N HIS A 391 7.36 -24.70 5.53
CA HIS A 391 6.19 -24.89 4.66
C HIS A 391 4.91 -24.31 5.27
N LEU A 392 4.76 -24.34 6.60
CA LEU A 392 3.65 -23.66 7.26
C LEU A 392 3.70 -22.14 7.11
N LYS A 393 4.88 -21.53 7.13
CA LYS A 393 5.03 -20.10 6.86
C LYS A 393 4.61 -19.73 5.45
N ALA A 394 4.96 -20.55 4.46
CA ALA A 394 4.46 -20.39 3.10
C ALA A 394 2.92 -20.51 3.04
N LEU A 395 2.35 -21.46 3.79
CA LEU A 395 0.89 -21.59 3.91
C LEU A 395 0.24 -20.35 4.51
N PHE A 396 0.77 -19.79 5.61
CA PHE A 396 0.24 -18.55 6.19
C PHE A 396 0.21 -17.41 5.18
N SER A 397 1.31 -17.24 4.43
CA SER A 397 1.39 -16.23 3.36
C SER A 397 0.35 -16.47 2.27
N CYS A 398 0.20 -17.70 1.79
CA CYS A 398 -0.80 -18.08 0.78
C CYS A 398 -2.24 -17.84 1.26
N LEU A 399 -2.50 -18.11 2.54
CA LEU A 399 -3.81 -17.88 3.16
C LEU A 399 -4.07 -16.40 3.47
N GLY A 400 -3.04 -15.54 3.46
CA GLY A 400 -3.14 -14.15 3.90
C GLY A 400 -3.27 -14.01 5.43
N LEU A 401 -2.74 -14.99 6.17
CA LEU A 401 -2.74 -15.01 7.64
C LEU A 401 -1.43 -14.45 8.20
N PRO A 402 -1.44 -13.88 9.43
CA PRO A 402 -0.24 -13.61 10.20
C PRO A 402 0.59 -14.88 10.43
N ASP A 403 1.88 -14.69 10.71
CA ASP A 403 2.76 -15.79 11.10
C ASP A 403 2.42 -16.28 12.52
N TYR A 404 1.72 -17.40 12.62
CA TYR A 404 1.31 -17.99 13.88
C TYR A 404 2.23 -19.12 14.36
N THR A 405 3.46 -19.19 13.88
CA THR A 405 4.38 -20.29 14.18
C THR A 405 4.59 -20.51 15.70
N SER A 406 4.74 -19.45 16.49
CA SER A 406 4.89 -19.56 17.96
C SER A 406 3.60 -19.92 18.69
N GLU A 407 2.46 -19.87 18.01
CA GLU A 407 1.13 -20.09 18.58
C GLU A 407 0.48 -21.40 18.12
N LEU A 408 1.23 -22.26 17.42
CA LEU A 408 0.71 -23.51 16.84
C LEU A 408 0.15 -24.49 17.89
N GLU A 409 0.61 -24.42 19.14
CA GLU A 409 0.08 -25.23 20.23
C GLU A 409 -1.32 -24.80 20.69
N LYS A 410 -1.72 -23.55 20.39
CA LYS A 410 -3.05 -23.04 20.73
C LYS A 410 -4.09 -23.59 19.75
N PRO A 411 -5.15 -24.27 20.22
CA PRO A 411 -6.19 -24.81 19.33
C PRO A 411 -6.86 -23.75 18.46
N GLU A 412 -7.01 -22.52 18.96
CA GLU A 412 -7.60 -21.39 18.23
C GLU A 412 -6.81 -21.02 16.97
N THR A 413 -5.48 -21.10 17.02
CA THR A 413 -4.60 -20.84 15.89
C THR A 413 -4.87 -21.80 14.74
N ILE A 414 -4.96 -23.09 15.05
CA ILE A 414 -5.24 -24.12 14.06
C ILE A 414 -6.63 -23.92 13.46
N SER A 415 -7.62 -23.57 14.28
CA SER A 415 -8.96 -23.22 13.81
C SER A 415 -8.97 -22.06 12.81
N LYS A 416 -8.14 -21.03 12.99
CA LYS A 416 -8.00 -19.93 12.02
C LYS A 416 -7.47 -20.41 10.67
N ILE A 417 -6.44 -21.26 10.66
CA ILE A 417 -5.86 -21.84 9.44
C ILE A 417 -6.93 -22.65 8.68
N ILE A 418 -7.64 -23.53 9.38
CA ILE A 418 -8.70 -24.35 8.80
C ILE A 418 -9.81 -23.49 8.23
N THR A 419 -10.23 -22.45 8.96
CA THR A 419 -11.34 -21.57 8.57
C THR A 419 -11.00 -20.81 7.29
N GLU A 420 -9.79 -20.26 7.19
CA GLU A 420 -9.35 -19.55 5.98
C GLU A 420 -9.17 -20.51 4.81
N ALA A 421 -8.58 -21.69 5.05
CA ALA A 421 -8.46 -22.72 4.02
C ALA A 421 -9.83 -23.17 3.48
N LYS A 422 -10.80 -23.37 4.38
CA LYS A 422 -12.19 -23.72 4.03
C LYS A 422 -12.86 -22.62 3.23
N THR A 423 -12.77 -21.37 3.66
CA THR A 423 -13.33 -20.20 2.95
C THR A 423 -12.79 -20.10 1.53
N LYS A 424 -11.47 -20.27 1.35
CA LYS A 424 -10.85 -20.24 0.02
C LYS A 424 -11.23 -21.46 -0.82
N ALA A 425 -11.40 -22.65 -0.22
CA ALA A 425 -11.85 -23.85 -0.91
C ALA A 425 -13.28 -23.68 -1.46
N GLU A 426 -14.19 -23.20 -0.62
CA GLU A 426 -15.58 -22.90 -1.00
C GLU A 426 -15.63 -21.89 -2.16
N LEU A 427 -14.79 -20.85 -2.11
CA LEU A 427 -14.69 -19.87 -3.19
C LEU A 427 -14.18 -20.50 -4.49
N ALA A 428 -13.12 -21.31 -4.44
CA ALA A 428 -12.58 -22.00 -5.62
C ALA A 428 -13.62 -22.93 -6.27
N VAL A 429 -14.36 -23.70 -5.45
CA VAL A 429 -15.45 -24.57 -5.92
C VAL A 429 -16.60 -23.76 -6.53
N LYS A 430 -17.02 -22.66 -5.90
CA LYS A 430 -18.05 -21.76 -6.43
C LYS A 430 -17.63 -21.14 -7.76
N THR A 431 -16.39 -20.68 -7.87
CA THR A 431 -15.81 -20.15 -9.11
C THR A 431 -15.80 -21.21 -10.21
N LYS A 432 -15.41 -22.44 -9.92
CA LYS A 432 -15.48 -23.55 -10.87
C LYS A 432 -16.92 -23.84 -11.31
N ALA A 433 -17.89 -23.79 -10.40
CA ALA A 433 -19.30 -23.98 -10.73
C ALA A 433 -19.82 -22.90 -11.71
N ILE A 434 -19.41 -21.64 -11.53
CA ILE A 434 -19.72 -20.54 -12.46
C ILE A 434 -19.10 -20.81 -13.84
N LEU A 435 -17.84 -21.27 -13.89
CA LEU A 435 -17.18 -21.67 -15.14
C LEU A 435 -17.84 -22.88 -15.81
N ASN A 436 -18.51 -23.76 -15.06
CA ASN A 436 -19.29 -24.88 -15.60
C ASN A 436 -20.62 -24.44 -16.20
N GLN A 437 -21.30 -23.47 -15.58
CA GLN A 437 -22.52 -22.87 -16.12
C GLN A 437 -22.24 -22.09 -17.42
N GLY A 438 -21.03 -21.55 -17.53
CA GLY A 438 -20.58 -20.76 -18.67
C GLY A 438 -20.88 -19.28 -18.47
N LEU A 439 -19.86 -18.45 -18.68
CA LEU A 439 -19.99 -17.00 -18.62
C LEU A 439 -20.32 -16.48 -20.01
N LYS A 440 -21.60 -16.19 -20.24
CA LYS A 440 -22.10 -15.72 -21.52
C LYS A 440 -22.94 -14.45 -21.33
N CYS A 441 -22.86 -13.56 -22.31
CA CYS A 441 -23.80 -12.48 -22.51
C CYS A 441 -24.43 -12.71 -23.89
N ARG A 442 -25.72 -13.00 -23.93
CA ARG A 442 -26.43 -13.56 -25.09
C ARG A 442 -25.70 -14.81 -25.61
N ASN A 443 -25.27 -14.78 -26.87
CA ASN A 443 -24.52 -15.85 -27.52
C ASN A 443 -23.00 -15.62 -27.50
N VAL A 444 -22.51 -14.59 -26.78
CA VAL A 444 -21.09 -14.25 -26.70
C VAL A 444 -20.49 -14.80 -25.40
N SER A 445 -19.54 -15.73 -25.52
CA SER A 445 -18.75 -16.20 -24.38
C SER A 445 -17.73 -15.14 -23.94
N LEU A 446 -17.60 -14.92 -22.63
CA LEU A 446 -16.64 -13.97 -22.06
C LEU A 446 -15.22 -14.55 -21.93
N LEU A 447 -15.09 -15.87 -22.00
CA LEU A 447 -13.82 -16.60 -21.92
C LEU A 447 -13.75 -17.61 -23.07
N SER A 448 -12.53 -17.92 -23.50
CA SER A 448 -12.28 -19.00 -24.45
C SER A 448 -12.47 -20.36 -23.78
N ASP A 449 -12.81 -21.40 -24.56
CA ASP A 449 -12.94 -22.76 -24.02
C ASP A 449 -11.61 -23.28 -23.44
N GLU A 450 -10.47 -22.84 -24.01
CA GLU A 450 -9.13 -23.18 -23.53
C GLU A 450 -8.84 -22.56 -22.14
N ASP A 451 -9.15 -21.27 -21.96
CA ASP A 451 -8.99 -20.58 -20.67
C ASP A 451 -9.90 -21.19 -19.61
N VAL A 452 -11.14 -21.51 -19.97
CA VAL A 452 -12.11 -22.15 -19.08
C VAL A 452 -11.60 -23.53 -18.65
N ALA A 453 -11.08 -24.34 -19.58
CA ALA A 453 -10.54 -25.65 -19.26
C ALA A 453 -9.32 -25.55 -18.32
N LYS A 454 -8.37 -24.66 -18.64
CA LYS A 454 -7.18 -24.41 -17.82
C LYS A 454 -7.53 -23.95 -16.41
N MET A 455 -8.39 -22.92 -16.29
CA MET A 455 -8.84 -22.40 -15.00
C MET A 455 -9.52 -23.49 -14.16
N LYS A 456 -10.36 -24.34 -14.76
CA LYS A 456 -11.01 -25.44 -14.05
C LYS A 456 -10.00 -26.43 -13.46
N THR A 457 -9.00 -26.84 -14.25
CA THR A 457 -7.95 -27.76 -13.78
C THR A 457 -7.12 -27.15 -12.65
N GLU A 458 -6.72 -25.88 -12.78
CA GLU A 458 -5.91 -25.20 -11.75
C GLU A 458 -6.72 -24.92 -10.46
N LEU A 459 -8.02 -24.57 -10.58
CA LEU A 459 -8.92 -24.42 -9.43
C LEU A 459 -9.21 -25.74 -8.71
N ASP A 460 -9.27 -26.85 -9.45
CA ASP A 460 -9.41 -28.19 -8.84
C ASP A 460 -8.18 -28.57 -8.02
N ALA A 461 -6.98 -28.31 -8.55
CA ALA A 461 -5.74 -28.52 -7.82
C ALA A 461 -5.68 -27.67 -6.54
N LEU A 462 -6.08 -26.40 -6.63
CA LEU A 462 -6.16 -25.50 -5.48
C LEU A 462 -7.17 -26.00 -4.44
N ALA A 463 -8.39 -26.36 -4.85
CA ALA A 463 -9.43 -26.85 -3.95
C ALA A 463 -8.99 -28.15 -3.24
N SER A 464 -8.38 -29.09 -3.98
CA SER A 464 -7.89 -30.36 -3.41
C SER A 464 -6.80 -30.16 -2.35
N ILE A 465 -5.88 -29.21 -2.57
CA ILE A 465 -4.85 -28.86 -1.58
C ILE A 465 -5.48 -28.19 -0.36
N LEU A 466 -6.39 -27.23 -0.56
CA LEU A 466 -7.09 -26.56 0.54
C LEU A 466 -7.94 -27.52 1.38
N ASP A 467 -8.62 -28.49 0.75
CA ASP A 467 -9.35 -29.56 1.45
C ASP A 467 -8.40 -30.47 2.24
N SER A 468 -7.26 -30.83 1.65
CA SER A 468 -6.24 -31.60 2.36
C SER A 468 -5.67 -30.84 3.57
N ILE A 469 -5.51 -29.52 3.45
CA ILE A 469 -5.01 -28.66 4.55
C ILE A 469 -5.95 -28.72 5.76
N GLN A 470 -7.27 -28.78 5.55
CA GLN A 470 -8.26 -28.85 6.63
C GLN A 470 -8.13 -30.13 7.49
N SER A 471 -7.49 -31.19 6.99
CA SER A 471 -7.25 -32.42 7.75
C SER A 471 -6.19 -32.26 8.86
N TYR A 472 -5.32 -31.24 8.77
CA TYR A 472 -4.26 -30.93 9.74
C TYR A 472 -4.79 -30.15 10.95
N ASN A 473 -5.85 -30.68 11.56
CA ASN A 473 -6.63 -29.98 12.59
C ASN A 473 -6.15 -30.15 14.04
N SER A 474 -4.89 -30.55 14.23
CA SER A 474 -4.26 -30.59 15.54
C SER A 474 -2.75 -30.41 15.43
N TYR A 475 -2.12 -29.96 16.51
CA TYR A 475 -0.68 -29.74 16.57
C TYR A 475 0.11 -31.00 16.17
N GLY A 476 -0.33 -32.18 16.65
CA GLY A 476 0.28 -33.45 16.30
C GLY A 476 0.18 -33.79 14.80
N LYS A 477 -0.93 -33.43 14.14
CA LYS A 477 -1.12 -33.66 12.71
C LYS A 477 -0.26 -32.73 11.85
N LEU A 478 0.02 -31.50 12.29
CA LEU A 478 0.91 -30.58 11.58
C LEU A 478 2.33 -31.13 11.40
N LYS A 479 2.78 -32.06 12.25
CA LYS A 479 4.06 -32.78 12.06
C LYS A 479 4.10 -33.61 10.77
N ALA A 480 2.95 -34.03 10.27
CA ALA A 480 2.80 -34.77 9.02
C ALA A 480 2.39 -33.86 7.84
N PHE A 481 2.57 -32.54 7.97
CA PHE A 481 2.28 -31.59 6.90
C PHE A 481 3.20 -31.87 5.70
N LYS A 482 2.61 -32.32 4.58
CA LYS A 482 3.35 -32.89 3.45
C LYS A 482 3.64 -31.89 2.33
N PHE A 483 2.93 -30.77 2.30
CA PHE A 483 3.02 -29.82 1.20
C PHE A 483 4.28 -28.97 1.34
N THR A 484 4.99 -28.82 0.24
CA THR A 484 6.17 -27.95 0.16
C THR A 484 5.76 -26.51 -0.15
N GLU A 485 6.69 -25.58 0.08
CA GLU A 485 6.51 -24.17 -0.29
C GLU A 485 6.22 -24.00 -1.79
N ASP A 486 6.89 -24.75 -2.65
CA ASP A 486 6.70 -24.69 -4.09
C ASP A 486 5.33 -25.23 -4.53
N GLU A 487 4.87 -26.33 -3.94
CA GLU A 487 3.53 -26.89 -4.22
C GLU A 487 2.43 -25.90 -3.83
N LEU A 488 2.54 -25.27 -2.66
CA LEU A 488 1.60 -24.25 -2.19
C LEU A 488 1.60 -23.05 -3.12
N ASN A 489 2.77 -22.47 -3.40
CA ASN A 489 2.90 -21.31 -4.28
C ASN A 489 2.36 -21.58 -5.69
N ASN A 490 2.58 -22.79 -6.23
CA ASN A 490 2.07 -23.16 -7.54
C ASN A 490 0.54 -23.31 -7.55
N ALA A 491 -0.05 -23.94 -6.53
CA ALA A 491 -1.51 -24.10 -6.45
C ALA A 491 -2.23 -22.75 -6.26
N PHE A 492 -1.70 -21.88 -5.41
CA PHE A 492 -2.31 -20.59 -5.10
C PHE A 492 -2.24 -19.57 -6.26
N LYS A 493 -1.48 -19.85 -7.35
CA LYS A 493 -1.56 -19.09 -8.61
C LYS A 493 -2.97 -19.09 -9.22
N ALA A 494 -3.80 -20.08 -8.89
CA ALA A 494 -5.19 -20.17 -9.34
C ALA A 494 -6.15 -19.26 -8.55
N TYR A 495 -5.78 -18.83 -7.33
CA TYR A 495 -6.67 -18.05 -6.45
C TYR A 495 -7.11 -16.69 -7.07
N PRO A 496 -6.26 -15.94 -7.79
CA PRO A 496 -6.70 -14.75 -8.52
C PRO A 496 -7.82 -14.98 -9.54
N TYR A 497 -8.02 -16.21 -10.06
CA TYR A 497 -9.15 -16.50 -10.94
C TYR A 497 -10.49 -16.34 -10.24
N CYS A 498 -10.56 -16.55 -8.92
CA CYS A 498 -11.80 -16.34 -8.15
C CYS A 498 -12.27 -14.89 -8.27
N VAL A 499 -11.35 -13.93 -8.18
CA VAL A 499 -11.65 -12.49 -8.33
C VAL A 499 -11.98 -12.14 -9.77
N LEU A 500 -11.27 -12.72 -10.74
CA LEU A 500 -11.50 -12.46 -12.16
C LEU A 500 -12.87 -12.97 -12.62
N VAL A 501 -13.23 -14.20 -12.28
CA VAL A 501 -14.51 -14.82 -12.66
C VAL A 501 -15.69 -14.10 -12.05
N ASP A 502 -15.59 -13.65 -10.79
CA ASP A 502 -16.66 -12.88 -10.14
C ASP A 502 -16.93 -11.56 -10.87
N LYS A 503 -15.86 -10.83 -11.24
CA LYS A 503 -15.97 -9.62 -12.07
C LYS A 503 -16.57 -9.88 -13.45
N LEU A 504 -16.17 -10.97 -14.10
CA LEU A 504 -16.72 -11.36 -15.40
C LEU A 504 -18.20 -11.74 -15.29
N LYS A 505 -18.60 -12.40 -14.20
CA LYS A 505 -20.00 -12.74 -13.92
C LYS A 505 -20.84 -11.47 -13.76
N GLU A 506 -20.41 -10.53 -12.92
CA GLU A 506 -21.11 -9.24 -12.75
C GLU A 506 -21.22 -8.48 -14.08
N LYS A 507 -20.14 -8.47 -14.88
CA LYS A 507 -20.14 -7.87 -16.23
C LYS A 507 -21.16 -8.55 -17.16
N ALA A 508 -21.21 -9.88 -17.15
CA ALA A 508 -22.11 -10.66 -17.99
C ALA A 508 -23.58 -10.39 -17.62
N GLU A 509 -23.94 -10.46 -16.33
CA GLU A 509 -25.30 -10.23 -15.83
C GLU A 509 -25.79 -8.81 -16.15
N LYS A 510 -24.91 -7.81 -15.99
CA LYS A 510 -25.23 -6.41 -16.28
C LYS A 510 -25.54 -6.17 -17.75
N PHE A 511 -24.70 -6.67 -18.65
CA PHE A 511 -24.93 -6.49 -20.09
C PHE A 511 -26.04 -7.37 -20.65
N GLU A 512 -26.27 -8.55 -20.06
CA GLU A 512 -27.43 -9.38 -20.39
C GLU A 512 -28.73 -8.61 -20.16
N HIS A 513 -28.84 -7.88 -19.04
CA HIS A 513 -30.02 -7.06 -18.75
C HIS A 513 -30.20 -5.89 -19.74
N LEU A 514 -29.15 -5.09 -19.97
CA LEU A 514 -29.24 -3.89 -20.81
C LEU A 514 -29.46 -4.22 -22.30
N VAL A 515 -28.71 -5.18 -22.84
CA VAL A 515 -28.88 -5.66 -24.22
C VAL A 515 -30.17 -6.47 -24.34
N GLY A 516 -30.54 -7.19 -23.27
CA GLY A 516 -31.86 -7.75 -22.97
C GLY A 516 -32.99 -6.82 -23.39
N TYR A 517 -33.05 -5.71 -22.67
CA TYR A 517 -34.02 -4.65 -22.85
C TYR A 517 -34.02 -4.10 -24.27
N LEU A 518 -32.84 -3.70 -24.78
CA LEU A 518 -32.74 -3.02 -26.08
C LEU A 518 -33.13 -3.90 -27.26
N TYR A 519 -32.86 -5.19 -27.20
CA TYR A 519 -33.30 -6.15 -28.21
C TYR A 519 -34.84 -6.22 -28.27
N THR A 520 -35.48 -6.32 -27.10
CA THR A 520 -36.95 -6.31 -27.02
C THR A 520 -37.52 -4.97 -27.48
N ALA A 521 -36.92 -3.85 -27.03
CA ALA A 521 -37.29 -2.51 -27.46
C ALA A 521 -37.20 -2.33 -28.99
N GLN A 522 -36.11 -2.79 -29.61
CA GLN A 522 -35.92 -2.72 -31.06
C GLN A 522 -37.07 -3.37 -31.84
N SER A 523 -37.65 -4.46 -31.32
CA SER A 523 -38.76 -5.16 -31.98
C SER A 523 -40.03 -4.31 -32.12
N TYR A 524 -40.18 -3.28 -31.27
CA TYR A 524 -41.29 -2.33 -31.23
C TYR A 524 -41.00 -0.99 -31.89
N VAL A 525 -39.73 -0.71 -32.23
CA VAL A 525 -39.36 0.49 -33.01
C VAL A 525 -39.65 0.24 -34.49
N VAL A 526 -40.26 1.20 -35.16
CA VAL A 526 -40.46 1.13 -36.60
C VAL A 526 -39.13 1.34 -37.33
N GLU A 527 -38.80 0.49 -38.31
CA GLU A 527 -37.51 0.52 -39.02
C GLU A 527 -37.21 1.86 -39.72
N ALA A 528 -38.24 2.61 -40.10
CA ALA A 528 -38.09 3.93 -40.68
C ALA A 528 -37.76 5.05 -39.68
N GLU A 529 -37.88 4.80 -38.36
CA GLU A 529 -37.58 5.76 -37.29
C GLU A 529 -36.07 5.82 -37.03
N LYS A 530 -35.40 6.52 -37.93
CA LYS A 530 -33.95 6.74 -37.89
C LYS A 530 -33.63 8.09 -37.22
N PRO A 531 -32.54 8.17 -36.42
CA PRO A 531 -31.48 7.17 -36.28
C PRO A 531 -31.70 6.10 -35.20
N LEU A 532 -32.79 6.17 -34.41
CA LEU A 532 -32.96 5.32 -33.21
C LEU A 532 -32.86 3.81 -33.50
N PHE A 533 -33.54 3.33 -34.54
CA PHE A 533 -33.51 1.91 -34.90
C PHE A 533 -32.08 1.41 -35.22
N ASP A 534 -31.35 2.18 -36.04
CA ASP A 534 -29.99 1.84 -36.47
C ASP A 534 -29.00 1.92 -35.31
N ASP A 535 -29.16 2.90 -34.41
CA ASP A 535 -28.31 3.05 -33.22
C ASP A 535 -28.49 1.88 -32.25
N ILE A 536 -29.74 1.45 -31.99
CA ILE A 536 -30.03 0.28 -31.15
C ILE A 536 -29.43 -0.99 -31.77
N LYS A 537 -29.62 -1.18 -33.08
CA LYS A 537 -29.05 -2.32 -33.82
C LYS A 537 -27.53 -2.36 -33.67
N SER A 538 -26.86 -1.24 -33.97
CA SER A 538 -25.41 -1.13 -33.92
C SER A 538 -24.87 -1.35 -32.52
N ALA A 539 -25.56 -0.86 -31.49
CA ALA A 539 -25.19 -1.12 -30.11
C ALA A 539 -25.25 -2.61 -29.78
N ILE A 540 -26.34 -3.31 -30.12
CA ILE A 540 -26.48 -4.77 -29.90
C ILE A 540 -25.38 -5.54 -30.64
N ASP A 541 -25.13 -5.21 -31.92
CA ASP A 541 -24.13 -5.88 -32.77
C ASP A 541 -22.69 -5.64 -32.28
N SER A 542 -22.44 -4.56 -31.53
CA SER A 542 -21.12 -4.24 -30.96
C SER A 542 -20.79 -4.99 -29.67
N LEU A 543 -21.76 -5.70 -29.08
CA LEU A 543 -21.57 -6.47 -27.83
C LEU A 543 -20.33 -7.39 -27.85
N PRO A 544 -20.06 -8.19 -28.91
CA PRO A 544 -18.90 -9.08 -28.95
C PRO A 544 -17.57 -8.33 -28.82
N LEU A 545 -17.45 -7.16 -29.44
CA LEU A 545 -16.24 -6.33 -29.42
C LEU A 545 -15.97 -5.77 -28.02
N VAL A 546 -17.01 -5.31 -27.32
CA VAL A 546 -16.89 -4.73 -25.98
C VAL A 546 -16.67 -5.80 -24.92
N VAL A 547 -17.29 -6.97 -25.08
CA VAL A 547 -17.05 -8.12 -24.22
C VAL A 547 -15.59 -8.56 -24.29
N ALA A 548 -15.02 -8.60 -25.49
CA ALA A 548 -13.60 -8.92 -25.71
C ALA A 548 -12.61 -7.83 -25.27
N SER A 549 -13.07 -6.58 -25.05
CA SER A 549 -12.20 -5.50 -24.58
C SER A 549 -11.82 -5.66 -23.11
N SER A 550 -10.53 -5.50 -22.83
CA SER A 550 -9.94 -5.47 -21.48
C SER A 550 -9.87 -4.07 -20.88
N LYS A 551 -10.30 -3.02 -21.59
CA LYS A 551 -10.22 -1.62 -21.14
C LYS A 551 -11.50 -1.19 -20.42
N ASP A 552 -11.37 -0.81 -19.15
CA ASP A 552 -12.48 -0.32 -18.31
C ASP A 552 -13.20 0.90 -18.91
N ALA A 553 -12.46 1.76 -19.63
CA ALA A 553 -13.03 2.92 -20.32
C ALA A 553 -14.00 2.55 -21.45
N ASP A 554 -13.72 1.47 -22.19
CA ASP A 554 -14.58 1.02 -23.30
C ASP A 554 -15.88 0.41 -22.75
N ILE A 555 -15.77 -0.32 -21.63
CA ILE A 555 -16.90 -0.91 -20.91
C ILE A 555 -17.85 0.19 -20.40
N LYS A 556 -17.31 1.23 -19.75
CA LYS A 556 -18.11 2.36 -19.24
C LYS A 556 -18.76 3.17 -20.36
N LYS A 557 -18.05 3.41 -21.47
CA LYS A 557 -18.60 4.08 -22.65
C LYS A 557 -19.77 3.29 -23.24
N TYR A 558 -19.62 1.97 -23.36
CA TYR A 558 -20.67 1.11 -23.86
C TYR A 558 -21.88 1.09 -22.92
N GLU A 559 -21.68 0.98 -21.62
CA GLU A 559 -22.76 1.08 -20.64
C GLU A 559 -23.52 2.41 -20.74
N ALA A 560 -22.81 3.54 -20.85
CA ALA A 560 -23.44 4.85 -21.03
C ALA A 560 -24.23 4.94 -22.33
N LEU A 561 -23.71 4.34 -23.41
CA LEU A 561 -24.41 4.24 -24.70
C LEU A 561 -25.71 3.43 -24.57
N LEU A 562 -25.67 2.24 -23.95
CA LEU A 562 -26.87 1.41 -23.77
C LEU A 562 -27.93 2.15 -22.94
N ASN A 563 -27.57 2.76 -21.82
CA ASN A 563 -28.51 3.52 -21.00
C ASN A 563 -29.10 4.73 -21.75
N SER A 564 -28.29 5.44 -22.53
CA SER A 564 -28.77 6.54 -23.37
C SER A 564 -29.78 6.06 -24.43
N LEU A 565 -29.56 4.89 -25.02
CA LEU A 565 -30.51 4.30 -25.99
C LEU A 565 -31.80 3.82 -25.33
N ILE A 566 -31.72 3.27 -24.11
CA ILE A 566 -32.89 2.90 -23.31
C ILE A 566 -33.74 4.16 -23.02
N ASP A 567 -33.10 5.26 -22.65
CA ASP A 567 -33.79 6.53 -22.39
C ASP A 567 -34.47 7.10 -23.65
N ARG A 568 -33.74 7.12 -24.78
CA ARG A 568 -34.27 7.55 -26.08
C ARG A 568 -35.43 6.66 -26.55
N TYR A 569 -35.35 5.35 -26.33
CA TYR A 569 -36.45 4.44 -26.63
C TYR A 569 -37.66 4.74 -25.74
N ALA A 570 -37.47 5.00 -24.45
CA ALA A 570 -38.57 5.30 -23.55
C ALA A 570 -39.33 6.58 -23.97
N ASP A 571 -38.60 7.62 -24.41
CA ASP A 571 -39.20 8.83 -24.97
C ASP A 571 -39.94 8.57 -26.30
N TYR A 572 -39.33 7.78 -27.20
CA TYR A 572 -39.97 7.36 -28.44
C TYR A 572 -41.27 6.61 -28.18
N TYR A 573 -41.24 5.58 -27.32
CA TYR A 573 -42.39 4.75 -26.99
C TYR A 573 -43.53 5.58 -26.42
N LEU A 574 -43.25 6.46 -25.46
CA LEU A 574 -44.25 7.34 -24.86
C LEU A 574 -44.82 8.34 -25.88
N THR A 575 -43.98 8.89 -26.75
CA THR A 575 -44.44 9.82 -27.79
C THR A 575 -45.39 9.13 -28.77
N GLN A 576 -45.07 7.90 -29.20
CA GLN A 576 -45.97 7.12 -30.06
C GLN A 576 -47.23 6.71 -29.31
N TYR A 577 -47.12 6.37 -28.03
CA TYR A 577 -48.25 6.02 -27.17
C TYR A 577 -49.24 7.18 -27.05
N THR A 578 -48.78 8.37 -26.67
CA THR A 578 -49.64 9.56 -26.51
C THR A 578 -50.21 10.04 -27.83
N ARG A 579 -49.50 9.85 -28.95
CA ARG A 579 -50.03 10.16 -30.28
C ARG A 579 -51.19 9.25 -30.69
N CYS A 580 -51.19 7.99 -30.27
CA CYS A 580 -52.19 7.00 -30.68
C CYS A 580 -53.32 6.81 -29.66
N ARG A 581 -53.22 7.43 -28.48
CA ARG A 581 -54.17 7.27 -27.37
C ARG A 581 -54.83 8.61 -27.04
N LEU A 582 -56.10 8.55 -26.66
CA LEU A 582 -56.86 9.73 -26.27
C LEU A 582 -56.40 10.23 -24.90
N SER A 583 -56.35 11.54 -24.76
CA SER A 583 -56.29 12.17 -23.45
C SER A 583 -57.61 11.90 -22.71
N LYS A 584 -57.60 12.04 -21.38
CA LYS A 584 -58.83 11.91 -20.57
C LYS A 584 -59.92 12.90 -21.00
N GLN A 585 -59.54 14.09 -21.46
CA GLN A 585 -60.48 15.09 -21.98
C GLN A 585 -61.07 14.65 -23.32
N ASP A 586 -60.25 14.11 -24.22
CA ASP A 586 -60.71 13.63 -25.53
C ASP A 586 -61.54 12.35 -25.42
N ASP A 587 -61.27 11.49 -24.44
CA ASP A 587 -62.11 10.31 -24.18
C ASP A 587 -63.50 10.71 -23.65
N LEU A 588 -63.58 11.70 -22.76
CA LEU A 588 -64.85 12.28 -22.35
C LEU A 588 -65.60 12.92 -23.55
N ALA A 589 -64.88 13.60 -24.45
CA ALA A 589 -65.46 14.12 -25.67
C ALA A 589 -65.97 12.98 -26.58
N LYS A 590 -65.21 11.89 -26.72
CA LYS A 590 -65.64 10.68 -27.44
C LYS A 590 -66.92 10.10 -26.85
N VAL A 591 -67.01 9.93 -25.54
CA VAL A 591 -68.22 9.44 -24.86
C VAL A 591 -69.41 10.35 -25.16
N ARG A 592 -69.22 11.68 -25.12
CA ARG A 592 -70.25 12.66 -25.48
C ARG A 592 -70.69 12.52 -26.94
N ILE A 593 -69.75 12.44 -27.89
CA ILE A 593 -70.04 12.33 -29.33
C ILE A 593 -70.78 11.03 -29.64
N VAL A 594 -70.33 9.91 -29.07
CA VAL A 594 -70.97 8.60 -29.25
C VAL A 594 -72.38 8.56 -28.65
N GLY A 595 -72.62 9.29 -27.56
CA GLY A 595 -73.94 9.49 -26.95
C GLY A 595 -74.74 10.66 -27.51
N SER A 596 -74.26 11.35 -28.54
CA SER A 596 -74.90 12.56 -29.06
C SER A 596 -76.21 12.25 -29.79
N GLU A 597 -77.12 13.22 -29.76
CA GLU A 597 -78.38 13.15 -30.51
C GLU A 597 -78.11 13.05 -32.02
N ASN A 598 -77.06 13.72 -32.52
CA ASN A 598 -76.64 13.67 -33.93
C ASN A 598 -76.31 12.24 -34.37
N LYS A 599 -75.53 11.52 -33.56
CA LYS A 599 -75.19 10.10 -33.80
C LYS A 599 -76.44 9.23 -33.76
N ARG A 600 -77.33 9.48 -32.79
CA ARG A 600 -78.59 8.74 -32.65
C ARG A 600 -79.49 8.91 -33.88
N ILE A 601 -79.58 10.12 -34.42
CA ILE A 601 -80.33 10.38 -35.65
C ILE A 601 -79.70 9.64 -36.83
N CYS A 602 -78.37 9.71 -36.99
CA CYS A 602 -77.65 8.96 -38.03
C CYS A 602 -77.92 7.45 -37.90
N ASP A 603 -77.86 6.87 -36.70
CA ASP A 603 -78.19 5.46 -36.48
C ASP A 603 -79.61 5.07 -36.88
N ILE A 604 -80.58 5.97 -36.74
CA ILE A 604 -81.98 5.74 -37.13
C ILE A 604 -82.12 5.72 -38.65
N ILE A 605 -81.44 6.62 -39.36
CA ILE A 605 -81.64 6.84 -40.79
C ILE A 605 -80.61 6.14 -41.68
N LYS A 606 -79.50 5.63 -41.14
CA LYS A 606 -78.39 5.02 -41.91
C LYS A 606 -78.80 3.94 -42.93
N ASP A 607 -79.90 3.22 -42.67
CA ASP A 607 -80.37 2.11 -43.50
C ASP A 607 -81.40 2.55 -44.55
N SER A 608 -81.52 3.87 -44.78
CA SER A 608 -82.49 4.40 -45.74
C SER A 608 -81.95 4.38 -47.16
N GLU A 609 -82.79 3.99 -48.13
CA GLU A 609 -82.40 3.78 -49.53
C GLU A 609 -81.92 5.06 -50.26
N PHE A 610 -82.23 6.24 -49.72
CA PHE A 610 -81.90 7.55 -50.32
C PHE A 610 -80.53 8.11 -49.89
N ILE A 611 -79.75 7.39 -49.08
CA ILE A 611 -78.39 7.80 -48.64
C ILE A 611 -77.37 6.65 -48.75
N THR A 612 -76.08 7.00 -48.82
CA THR A 612 -74.98 6.04 -48.77
C THR A 612 -74.36 5.95 -47.38
N ALA A 613 -74.41 4.78 -46.73
CA ALA A 613 -73.93 4.58 -45.36
C ALA A 613 -72.40 4.50 -45.21
N THR A 614 -71.63 4.45 -46.30
CA THR A 614 -70.17 4.19 -46.27
C THR A 614 -69.38 5.24 -45.47
N GLU A 615 -69.70 6.53 -45.65
CA GLU A 615 -69.04 7.65 -44.94
C GLU A 615 -69.27 7.52 -43.41
N TYR A 616 -70.51 7.23 -43.01
CA TYR A 616 -70.87 7.02 -41.61
C TYR A 616 -70.26 5.75 -41.02
N GLN A 617 -70.24 4.63 -41.76
CA GLN A 617 -69.64 3.39 -41.27
C GLN A 617 -68.12 3.54 -41.07
N ASN A 618 -67.43 4.25 -41.97
CA ASN A 618 -66.01 4.57 -41.81
C ASN A 618 -65.78 5.48 -40.60
N TRP A 619 -66.66 6.45 -40.37
CA TRP A 619 -66.63 7.29 -39.18
C TRP A 619 -66.83 6.46 -37.89
N VAL A 620 -67.83 5.56 -37.85
CA VAL A 620 -68.08 4.64 -36.72
C VAL A 620 -66.85 3.78 -36.43
N ASN A 621 -66.23 3.20 -37.47
CA ASN A 621 -65.02 2.40 -37.32
C ASN A 621 -63.85 3.23 -36.76
N SER A 622 -63.73 4.49 -37.19
CA SER A 622 -62.67 5.41 -36.75
C SER A 622 -62.84 5.77 -35.27
N ILE A 623 -64.03 6.25 -34.86
CA ILE A 623 -64.27 6.66 -33.46
C ILE A 623 -64.21 5.49 -32.48
N THR A 624 -64.66 4.30 -32.87
CA THR A 624 -64.63 3.11 -32.00
C THR A 624 -63.21 2.54 -31.82
N SER A 625 -62.33 2.74 -32.79
CA SER A 625 -60.93 2.26 -32.72
C SER A 625 -60.06 3.03 -31.71
N LEU A 626 -60.45 4.26 -31.34
CA LEU A 626 -59.71 5.12 -30.41
C LEU A 626 -59.77 4.58 -28.98
N ARG A 627 -58.67 4.61 -28.24
CA ARG A 627 -58.57 4.13 -26.85
C ARG A 627 -57.97 5.20 -25.94
N GLU A 628 -58.44 5.30 -24.70
CA GLU A 628 -57.84 6.17 -23.67
C GLU A 628 -56.40 5.75 -23.35
N ALA A 629 -55.57 6.73 -23.01
CA ALA A 629 -54.24 6.52 -22.44
C ALA A 629 -54.33 5.96 -21.01
N ASP A 630 -53.37 5.10 -20.62
CA ASP A 630 -53.30 4.59 -19.25
C ASP A 630 -52.56 5.64 -18.42
N ALA A 631 -53.23 6.23 -17.44
CA ALA A 631 -52.66 7.24 -16.54
C ALA A 631 -51.49 6.70 -15.70
N SER A 632 -51.35 5.38 -15.58
CA SER A 632 -50.28 4.74 -14.83
C SER A 632 -48.97 4.61 -15.61
N LEU A 633 -49.00 4.79 -16.94
CA LEU A 633 -47.83 4.66 -17.80
C LEU A 633 -46.94 5.90 -17.68
N THR A 634 -45.69 5.69 -17.29
CA THR A 634 -44.70 6.77 -17.10
C THR A 634 -43.36 6.38 -17.72
N LYS A 635 -42.48 7.35 -17.97
CA LYS A 635 -41.13 7.09 -18.48
C LYS A 635 -40.36 6.12 -17.58
N ALA A 636 -40.51 6.25 -16.26
CA ALA A 636 -39.92 5.35 -15.28
C ALA A 636 -40.37 3.89 -15.42
N LYS A 637 -41.62 3.64 -15.85
CA LYS A 637 -42.09 2.27 -16.15
C LYS A 637 -41.48 1.74 -17.45
N VAL A 638 -41.44 2.58 -18.48
CA VAL A 638 -40.85 2.18 -19.77
C VAL A 638 -39.35 1.90 -19.63
N LEU A 639 -38.61 2.70 -18.85
CA LEU A 639 -37.18 2.45 -18.56
C LEU A 639 -36.93 1.08 -17.89
N LYS A 640 -37.92 0.51 -17.18
CA LYS A 640 -37.81 -0.81 -16.55
C LYS A 640 -38.20 -1.94 -17.49
N GLU A 641 -39.27 -1.74 -18.26
CA GLU A 641 -39.81 -2.76 -19.17
C GLU A 641 -40.19 -2.13 -20.51
N PRO A 642 -39.74 -2.67 -21.65
CA PRO A 642 -39.88 -1.98 -22.93
C PRO A 642 -41.29 -2.06 -23.53
N TYR A 643 -42.21 -2.87 -23.00
CA TYR A 643 -43.56 -3.08 -23.54
C TYR A 643 -44.65 -2.86 -22.49
N HIS A 644 -45.70 -2.11 -22.85
CA HIS A 644 -46.85 -1.76 -21.99
C HIS A 644 -48.16 -1.78 -22.80
N ASP A 645 -48.55 -2.95 -23.31
CA ASP A 645 -49.80 -3.18 -24.08
C ASP A 645 -50.02 -2.21 -25.25
N PHE A 646 -48.92 -1.81 -25.89
CA PHE A 646 -48.95 -0.93 -27.06
C PHE A 646 -47.75 -1.22 -27.96
N ASN A 647 -48.02 -1.44 -29.23
CA ASN A 647 -47.01 -1.70 -30.25
C ASN A 647 -47.01 -0.57 -31.29
N PRO A 648 -46.03 0.34 -31.28
CA PRO A 648 -45.95 1.45 -32.24
C PRO A 648 -46.04 1.01 -33.71
N ARG A 649 -45.54 -0.19 -34.04
CA ARG A 649 -45.53 -0.71 -35.41
C ARG A 649 -46.92 -1.00 -35.96
N GLU A 650 -47.88 -1.33 -35.11
CA GLU A 650 -49.27 -1.57 -35.51
C GLU A 650 -50.00 -0.29 -35.93
N TYR A 651 -49.48 0.87 -35.52
CA TYR A 651 -50.06 2.19 -35.79
C TYR A 651 -49.29 2.97 -36.85
N TYR A 652 -48.16 2.43 -37.32
CA TYR A 652 -47.33 3.09 -38.32
C TYR A 652 -48.06 3.23 -39.67
N GLY A 653 -48.02 4.44 -40.24
CA GLY A 653 -48.69 4.76 -41.51
C GLY A 653 -50.22 4.84 -41.43
N LYS A 654 -50.84 4.60 -40.26
CA LYS A 654 -52.28 4.78 -40.07
C LYS A 654 -52.62 6.26 -39.83
N PRO A 655 -53.78 6.73 -40.32
CA PRO A 655 -54.23 8.10 -40.03
C PRO A 655 -54.47 8.28 -38.53
N SER A 656 -54.01 9.40 -37.98
CA SER A 656 -54.36 9.83 -36.62
C SER A 656 -55.68 10.59 -36.67
N PHE A 657 -56.68 10.15 -35.92
CA PHE A 657 -57.97 10.83 -35.87
C PHE A 657 -58.01 11.81 -34.69
N ASN A 658 -58.31 13.07 -34.98
CA ASN A 658 -58.59 14.07 -33.95
C ASN A 658 -60.07 13.98 -33.56
N ILE A 659 -60.36 13.96 -32.26
CA ILE A 659 -61.73 13.81 -31.77
C ILE A 659 -62.65 14.96 -32.21
N PHE A 660 -62.13 16.18 -32.31
CA PHE A 660 -62.88 17.34 -32.77
C PHE A 660 -63.22 17.23 -34.26
N GLN A 661 -62.28 16.74 -35.07
CA GLN A 661 -62.53 16.49 -36.50
C GLN A 661 -63.59 15.41 -36.70
N LEU A 662 -63.63 14.39 -35.84
CA LEU A 662 -64.68 13.38 -35.88
C LEU A 662 -66.04 13.97 -35.48
N GLU A 663 -66.11 14.88 -34.52
CA GLU A 663 -67.36 15.58 -34.17
C GLU A 663 -67.89 16.41 -35.35
N GLU A 664 -67.05 17.22 -35.98
CA GLU A 664 -67.39 18.03 -37.17
C GLU A 664 -67.79 17.15 -38.37
N GLN A 665 -67.10 16.03 -38.57
CA GLN A 665 -67.46 15.05 -39.61
C GLN A 665 -68.85 14.45 -39.38
N LEU A 666 -69.20 14.14 -38.12
CA LEU A 666 -70.53 13.63 -37.79
C LEU A 666 -71.63 14.66 -38.09
N GLU A 667 -71.40 15.92 -37.71
CA GLU A 667 -72.31 17.03 -38.02
C GLU A 667 -72.50 17.18 -39.53
N THR A 668 -71.39 17.18 -40.28
CA THR A 668 -71.41 17.25 -41.75
C THR A 668 -72.18 16.08 -42.38
N ILE A 669 -71.99 14.85 -41.88
CA ILE A 669 -72.74 13.67 -42.35
C ILE A 669 -74.24 13.88 -42.11
N LEU A 670 -74.62 14.31 -40.90
CA LEU A 670 -76.01 14.53 -40.54
C LEU A 670 -76.65 15.65 -41.38
N GLU A 671 -75.95 16.74 -41.62
CA GLU A 671 -76.43 17.84 -42.46
C GLU A 671 -76.67 17.39 -43.90
N LYS A 672 -75.73 16.62 -44.48
CA LYS A 672 -75.89 16.01 -45.81
C LYS A 672 -77.12 15.11 -45.86
N TRP A 673 -77.30 14.23 -44.86
CA TRP A 673 -78.42 13.30 -44.81
C TRP A 673 -79.76 14.01 -44.60
N THR A 674 -79.79 15.02 -43.73
CA THR A 674 -80.97 15.88 -43.51
C THR A 674 -81.37 16.63 -44.78
N SER A 675 -80.38 17.15 -45.52
CA SER A 675 -80.60 17.81 -46.81
C SER A 675 -81.13 16.82 -47.86
N ALA A 676 -80.58 15.60 -47.91
CA ALA A 676 -81.09 14.55 -48.78
C ALA A 676 -82.55 14.20 -48.46
N MET A 677 -82.90 14.01 -47.17
CA MET A 677 -84.29 13.78 -46.74
C MET A 677 -85.23 14.91 -47.17
N ARG A 678 -84.83 16.17 -46.95
CA ARG A 678 -85.62 17.34 -47.39
C ARG A 678 -85.76 17.39 -48.91
N SER A 679 -84.73 17.00 -49.65
CA SER A 679 -84.79 16.95 -51.12
C SER A 679 -85.81 15.93 -51.61
N VAL A 680 -85.90 14.75 -50.98
CA VAL A 680 -86.91 13.75 -51.32
C VAL A 680 -88.32 14.33 -51.15
N PHE A 681 -88.59 15.00 -50.04
CA PHE A 681 -89.90 15.65 -49.81
C PHE A 681 -90.18 16.88 -50.70
N LYS A 682 -89.16 17.45 -51.36
CA LYS A 682 -89.32 18.54 -52.34
C LYS A 682 -89.50 18.02 -53.77
N ASP A 683 -89.31 16.73 -54.00
CA ASP A 683 -89.46 16.15 -55.32
C ASP A 683 -90.93 16.26 -55.77
N PRO A 684 -91.23 16.89 -56.92
CA PRO A 684 -92.59 17.01 -57.42
C PRO A 684 -93.31 15.66 -57.58
N SER A 685 -92.58 14.56 -57.80
CA SER A 685 -93.14 13.22 -57.97
C SER A 685 -93.76 12.63 -56.70
N VAL A 686 -93.36 13.10 -55.51
CA VAL A 686 -93.95 12.65 -54.23
C VAL A 686 -95.05 13.57 -53.71
N GLN A 687 -95.34 14.66 -54.42
CA GLN A 687 -96.27 15.70 -53.97
C GLN A 687 -97.73 15.20 -53.95
N GLU A 688 -98.12 14.33 -54.88
CA GLU A 688 -99.44 13.68 -54.86
C GLU A 688 -99.61 12.75 -53.65
N ASN A 689 -98.55 12.01 -53.26
CA ASN A 689 -98.57 11.14 -52.08
C ASN A 689 -98.66 11.95 -50.77
N MET A 690 -98.15 13.18 -50.74
CA MET A 690 -98.25 14.08 -49.57
C MET A 690 -99.69 14.54 -49.30
N ASP A 691 -100.56 14.58 -50.32
CA ASP A 691 -101.97 14.94 -50.14
C ASP A 691 -102.80 13.84 -49.47
N ILE A 692 -102.30 12.60 -49.46
CA ILE A 692 -102.97 11.41 -48.92
C ILE A 692 -102.62 11.18 -47.43
N LEU A 693 -101.57 11.83 -46.91
CA LEU A 693 -101.15 11.69 -45.51
C LEU A 693 -102.21 12.20 -44.52
N GLU A 694 -102.25 11.57 -43.34
CA GLU A 694 -103.01 12.07 -42.19
C GLU A 694 -102.57 13.50 -41.81
N THR A 695 -103.50 14.32 -41.31
CA THR A 695 -103.29 15.75 -41.03
C THR A 695 -102.03 16.05 -40.20
N ASN A 696 -101.71 15.20 -39.22
CA ASN A 696 -100.53 15.36 -38.36
C ASN A 696 -99.22 15.05 -39.11
N ASP A 697 -99.23 14.07 -40.01
CA ASP A 697 -98.06 13.61 -40.76
C ASP A 697 -97.77 14.56 -41.92
N LYS A 698 -98.83 15.02 -42.60
CA LYS A 698 -98.74 16.08 -43.62
C LYS A 698 -98.13 17.35 -43.04
N LYS A 699 -98.56 17.75 -41.84
CA LYS A 699 -98.01 18.93 -41.15
C LYS A 699 -96.54 18.73 -40.78
N LEU A 700 -96.18 17.58 -40.22
CA LEU A 700 -94.79 17.27 -39.85
C LEU A 700 -93.86 17.28 -41.07
N VAL A 701 -94.28 16.69 -42.19
CA VAL A 701 -93.50 16.68 -43.44
C VAL A 701 -93.37 18.07 -44.02
N GLU A 702 -94.44 18.86 -44.09
CA GLU A 702 -94.40 20.23 -44.62
C GLU A 702 -93.54 21.17 -43.76
N ASP A 703 -93.67 21.09 -42.44
CA ASP A 703 -92.85 21.88 -41.52
C ASP A 703 -91.36 21.45 -41.58
N PHE A 704 -91.06 20.16 -41.72
CA PHE A 704 -89.68 19.68 -41.92
C PHE A 704 -89.10 20.07 -43.29
N ARG A 705 -89.91 19.95 -44.35
CA ARG A 705 -89.57 20.31 -45.74
C ARG A 705 -89.23 21.79 -45.90
N SER A 706 -90.01 22.65 -45.24
CA SER A 706 -89.84 24.10 -45.25
C SER A 706 -88.76 24.60 -44.29
N GLY A 707 -88.19 23.72 -43.45
CA GLY A 707 -87.17 24.05 -42.46
C GLY A 707 -87.71 24.69 -41.18
N LYS A 708 -89.02 24.63 -40.93
CA LYS A 708 -89.64 25.05 -39.67
C LYS A 708 -89.44 24.03 -38.55
N VAL A 709 -89.25 22.76 -38.89
CA VAL A 709 -88.92 21.66 -37.98
C VAL A 709 -87.57 21.07 -38.37
N ASP A 710 -86.71 20.88 -37.39
CA ASP A 710 -85.42 20.21 -37.56
C ASP A 710 -85.54 18.70 -37.37
N LEU A 711 -84.56 17.96 -37.89
CA LEU A 711 -84.49 16.51 -37.71
C LEU A 711 -84.06 16.21 -36.26
N THR A 712 -84.87 15.47 -35.52
CA THR A 712 -84.61 15.06 -34.13
C THR A 712 -84.79 13.55 -33.99
N ALA A 713 -84.26 12.90 -32.95
CA ALA A 713 -84.44 11.44 -32.84
C ALA A 713 -85.93 11.05 -32.66
N GLU A 714 -86.76 11.95 -32.13
CA GLU A 714 -88.21 11.74 -31.95
C GLU A 714 -88.96 11.71 -33.28
N ASN A 715 -88.59 12.57 -34.24
CA ASN A 715 -89.25 12.64 -35.54
C ASN A 715 -88.53 11.84 -36.65
N ALA A 716 -87.26 11.48 -36.47
CA ALA A 716 -86.43 10.84 -37.49
C ALA A 716 -87.00 9.48 -37.96
N VAL A 717 -87.48 8.63 -37.04
CA VAL A 717 -88.08 7.34 -37.39
C VAL A 717 -89.32 7.54 -38.26
N LYS A 718 -90.17 8.51 -37.86
CA LYS A 718 -91.43 8.80 -38.54
C LYS A 718 -91.17 9.39 -39.93
N LEU A 719 -90.29 10.38 -40.04
CA LEU A 719 -89.89 10.97 -41.32
C LEU A 719 -89.22 9.95 -42.25
N ARG A 720 -88.36 9.07 -41.73
CA ARG A 720 -87.75 7.97 -42.50
C ARG A 720 -88.81 7.02 -43.07
N ASN A 721 -89.75 6.58 -42.24
CA ASN A 721 -90.80 5.65 -42.65
C ASN A 721 -91.74 6.30 -43.68
N LEU A 722 -92.02 7.60 -43.54
CA LEU A 722 -92.81 8.35 -44.54
C LEU A 722 -92.09 8.44 -45.89
N ILE A 723 -90.77 8.67 -45.90
CA ILE A 723 -89.98 8.60 -47.14
C ILE A 723 -90.04 7.19 -47.75
N ALA A 724 -89.92 6.15 -46.94
CA ALA A 724 -90.01 4.76 -47.41
C ALA A 724 -91.41 4.43 -47.97
N GLN A 725 -92.48 4.94 -47.35
CA GLN A 725 -93.85 4.80 -47.86
C GLN A 725 -94.03 5.52 -49.21
N PHE A 726 -93.44 6.69 -49.39
CA PHE A 726 -93.46 7.40 -50.68
C PHE A 726 -92.69 6.70 -51.78
N ALA A 727 -91.61 5.99 -51.43
CA ALA A 727 -90.90 5.13 -52.38
C ALA A 727 -91.72 3.90 -52.84
N GLN A 728 -92.73 3.48 -52.07
CA GLN A 728 -93.57 2.32 -52.36
C GLN A 728 -94.89 2.64 -53.10
N GLY A 729 -95.26 3.92 -53.25
CA GLY A 729 -96.51 4.38 -53.87
C GLY A 729 -97.73 4.25 -52.93
N ILE A 730 -98.60 5.26 -52.87
CA ILE A 730 -99.80 5.24 -52.00
C ILE A 730 -101.07 5.29 -52.86
N ASP A 731 -101.89 4.24 -52.80
CA ASP A 731 -103.24 4.21 -53.39
C ASP A 731 -104.29 4.65 -52.36
N LYS A 732 -105.03 5.72 -52.67
CA LYS A 732 -106.15 6.18 -51.84
C LYS A 732 -107.39 5.33 -52.11
N VAL A 733 -107.91 4.65 -51.08
CA VAL A 733 -109.22 3.97 -51.14
C VAL A 733 -110.22 4.73 -50.28
N GLU A 734 -111.18 5.42 -50.90
CA GLU A 734 -112.32 6.05 -50.21
C GLU A 734 -113.44 5.01 -50.04
N ILE A 735 -113.72 4.61 -48.80
CA ILE A 735 -114.86 3.74 -48.46
C ILE A 735 -116.04 4.65 -48.12
N THR A 736 -117.08 4.61 -48.95
CA THR A 736 -118.29 5.40 -48.75
C THR A 736 -119.29 4.67 -47.85
N MET A 737 -120.25 5.38 -47.26
CA MET A 737 -121.30 4.78 -46.41
C MET A 737 -122.12 3.68 -47.13
N ASP A 738 -122.13 3.69 -48.46
CA ASP A 738 -122.78 2.64 -49.25
C ASP A 738 -121.94 1.36 -49.33
N ASP A 739 -120.60 1.46 -49.27
CA ASP A 739 -119.70 0.30 -49.21
C ASP A 739 -119.82 -0.43 -47.87
N ILE A 740 -120.08 0.32 -46.78
CA ILE A 740 -120.34 -0.23 -45.43
C ILE A 740 -121.74 -0.86 -45.32
N ARG A 741 -122.72 -0.47 -46.14
CA ARG A 741 -124.07 -1.09 -46.16
C ARG A 741 -124.13 -2.43 -46.88
N SER A 742 -123.04 -2.86 -47.51
CA SER A 742 -122.87 -4.23 -48.00
C SER A 742 -122.27 -5.18 -46.94
N ILE A 743 -122.18 -4.71 -45.68
CA ILE A 743 -121.88 -5.45 -44.44
C ILE A 743 -123.14 -5.56 -43.58
#